data_AF-A0AA43RGK3-F1
#
_entry.id   AF-A0AA43RGK3-F1
#
_cell.length_a   1.000
_cell.length_b   1.000
_cell.length_c   1.000
_cell.angle_alpha   90.00
_cell.angle_beta   90.00
_cell.angle_gamma   90.00
#
_symmetry.space_group_name_H-M   'P 1'
#
loop_
_entity.id
_entity.type
_entity.pdbx_description
1 polymer ?
#
loop_
_entity_poly.entity_id
_entity_poly.type
_entity_poly.pdbx_seq_one_letter_code
_entity_poly.pdbx_strand_id
1 'polypeptide(L)'
;MNSPTAEKNILSGKKIGVITPYDSNNYGAYLQAFSTKCILERHGADVAFLKFRGNEQRKKLFCRSLPTKRELLHPMRIRANKAFAQRKYEVFSKAWERFSTLDKVPFIQRDAFVLSSDEIWNVHHAVFQDNAVFFGYGLQGAISYAASVGKSTADDIKACPKSCKGMTSLARVLVRDEASADAVETITGARPEIVLDPTLLLDWGDCALPAELPAEPYVLVYAYSERDLPIQQICEFAKERGLKLVSVGFNLPFCDECLLPVPLEFYSLMREAEYVVTTTFHGSIFAMLSHSRFLTFPTSQKTGHLLKVFGMDGRAPEGTAFATAADFAAALVAPVDYGAFEARRCVLRDRSVSLLMEGLDDALAARRKRGHGGVDAVVRAGLCAGCGACRSSCAKGAISMEEGPDGALLPVIDDAKCVSCGTCDRACPVNSHVELAPPSACYAAWMEGDARDPRSTSGGVGHALACRCVAGGGTAFGAVTNGAAVRHVGITSLGEIWRLCGSKYVQSDIGDCYREIRSLLVSGQKVLFTGTPCQVAGLRSFLGKDWPNLTTADLVCHGTPPQRLLREHIESVVGDAGKVTYVSFRQKDKYLLTIGGEEGALYSAELQRDSYYHSFMGCLVFRDSCFACPYAKAERVGDLTIGDFWGLDRTTLSVPYQGNVSVVLVNSKKGDEALKGIDFIHLEERQLSEAVAGNSQLRRPSIAAKESKELKILLGRMSFDEAFRASGAYKKFLIIQVKRSKALAPLRAAKRLVRWRSK
;
A
#
# COMPACT_ATOMS: atom_id res chain seq x y z
N MET A 1 48.31 -1.33 -2.15
CA MET A 1 47.53 -0.74 -3.25
C MET A 1 47.25 -1.83 -4.26
N ASN A 2 46.10 -2.51 -4.15
CA ASN A 2 45.58 -3.41 -5.18
C ASN A 2 44.24 -2.84 -5.63
N SER A 3 44.12 -2.59 -6.93
CA SER A 3 42.93 -2.05 -7.60
C SER A 3 41.69 -2.90 -7.32
N PRO A 4 40.50 -2.33 -7.05
CA PRO A 4 39.27 -3.09 -7.01
C PRO A 4 38.99 -3.60 -8.42
N THR A 5 38.81 -4.91 -8.55
CA THR A 5 38.20 -5.54 -9.71
C THR A 5 36.89 -4.83 -10.02
N ALA A 6 36.69 -4.41 -11.28
CA ALA A 6 35.44 -3.81 -11.74
C ALA A 6 34.27 -4.76 -11.41
N GLU A 7 33.53 -4.47 -10.33
CA GLU A 7 32.29 -5.17 -10.00
C GLU A 7 31.38 -5.03 -11.22
N LYS A 8 30.99 -6.16 -11.83
CA LYS A 8 29.98 -6.15 -12.89
C LYS A 8 28.76 -5.46 -12.31
N ASN A 9 28.34 -4.38 -12.96
CA ASN A 9 27.19 -3.57 -12.55
C ASN A 9 25.87 -4.30 -12.94
N ILE A 10 25.67 -5.51 -12.41
CA ILE A 10 24.63 -6.48 -12.82
C ILE A 10 23.22 -5.88 -12.64
N LEU A 11 23.04 -5.01 -11.64
CA LEU A 11 21.76 -4.39 -11.32
C LEU A 11 21.61 -2.98 -11.93
N SER A 12 22.51 -2.56 -12.83
CA SER A 12 22.45 -1.24 -13.48
C SER A 12 21.06 -0.97 -14.09
N GLY A 13 20.45 0.13 -13.64
CA GLY A 13 19.12 0.57 -14.08
C GLY A 13 17.95 -0.27 -13.54
N LYS A 14 18.19 -1.19 -12.62
CA LYS A 14 17.15 -2.00 -11.97
C LYS A 14 16.63 -1.31 -10.72
N LYS A 15 15.30 -1.34 -10.57
CA LYS A 15 14.59 -0.83 -9.40
C LYS A 15 14.34 -1.97 -8.43
N ILE A 16 15.06 -2.01 -7.32
CA ILE A 16 14.95 -3.07 -6.31
C ILE A 16 14.18 -2.56 -5.09
N GLY A 17 13.17 -3.32 -4.64
CA GLY A 17 12.41 -3.03 -3.43
C GLY A 17 12.92 -3.82 -2.23
N VAL A 18 13.25 -3.16 -1.12
CA VAL A 18 13.71 -3.82 0.10
C VAL A 18 12.60 -3.83 1.16
N ILE A 19 12.41 -4.98 1.79
CA ILE A 19 11.41 -5.19 2.85
C ILE A 19 12.14 -5.60 4.12
N THR A 20 12.18 -4.64 5.05
CA THR A 20 12.81 -4.77 6.36
C THR A 20 12.36 -3.61 7.26
N PRO A 21 12.31 -3.78 8.58
CA PRO A 21 12.05 -2.68 9.51
C PRO A 21 13.21 -1.68 9.61
N TYR A 22 13.48 -0.94 8.53
CA TYR A 22 14.48 0.15 8.50
C TYR A 22 14.20 1.25 9.54
N ASP A 23 12.94 1.42 9.94
CA ASP A 23 12.47 2.38 10.93
C ASP A 23 12.38 1.81 12.36
N SER A 24 13.25 0.85 12.68
CA SER A 24 13.40 0.25 14.01
C SER A 24 14.02 1.22 15.04
N ASN A 25 13.86 0.91 16.33
CA ASN A 25 14.51 1.62 17.45
C ASN A 25 15.84 0.96 17.90
N ASN A 26 16.34 0.02 17.10
CA ASN A 26 17.52 -0.80 17.36
C ASN A 26 18.63 -0.49 16.35
N TYR A 27 19.86 -0.28 16.83
CA TYR A 27 21.02 0.03 16.00
C TYR A 27 21.34 -1.09 15.02
N GLY A 28 21.32 -2.35 15.46
CA GLY A 28 21.58 -3.51 14.62
C GLY A 28 20.60 -3.63 13.46
N ALA A 29 19.30 -3.48 13.73
CA ALA A 29 18.27 -3.51 12.68
C ALA A 29 18.44 -2.37 11.66
N TYR A 30 18.78 -1.15 12.12
CA TYR A 30 19.09 -0.04 11.22
C TYR A 30 20.33 -0.34 10.36
N LEU A 31 21.42 -0.78 10.99
CA LEU A 31 22.70 -1.01 10.34
C LEU A 31 22.65 -2.17 9.34
N GLN A 32 21.86 -3.20 9.64
CA GLN A 32 21.56 -4.29 8.71
C GLN A 32 20.79 -3.77 7.49
N ALA A 33 19.72 -2.99 7.68
CA ALA A 33 18.96 -2.41 6.57
C ALA A 33 19.83 -1.48 5.70
N PHE A 34 20.68 -0.68 6.35
CA PHE A 34 21.66 0.17 5.69
C PHE A 34 22.69 -0.63 4.89
N SER A 35 23.13 -1.77 5.42
CA SER A 35 24.08 -2.64 4.74
C SER A 35 23.49 -3.24 3.48
N THR A 36 22.27 -3.78 3.56
CA THR A 36 21.52 -4.28 2.38
C THR A 36 21.38 -3.21 1.31
N LYS A 37 21.04 -1.96 1.69
CA LYS A 37 20.98 -0.83 0.76
C LYS A 37 22.32 -0.61 0.05
N CYS A 38 23.40 -0.49 0.81
CA CYS A 38 24.73 -0.17 0.25
C CYS A 38 25.22 -1.25 -0.72
N ILE A 39 25.03 -2.52 -0.39
CA ILE A 39 25.46 -3.64 -1.26
C ILE A 39 24.73 -3.58 -2.60
N LEU A 40 23.41 -3.37 -2.58
CA LEU A 40 22.59 -3.30 -3.79
C LEU A 40 22.92 -2.07 -4.64
N GLU A 41 23.11 -0.91 -4.01
CA GLU A 41 23.49 0.34 -4.70
C GLU A 41 24.89 0.27 -5.33
N ARG A 42 25.86 -0.36 -4.65
CA ARG A 42 27.20 -0.62 -5.21
C ARG A 42 27.15 -1.47 -6.49
N HIS A 43 26.14 -2.34 -6.61
CA HIS A 43 25.89 -3.15 -7.80
C HIS A 43 24.97 -2.48 -8.84
N GLY A 44 24.65 -1.18 -8.66
CA GLY A 44 23.97 -0.34 -9.65
C GLY A 44 22.45 -0.25 -9.53
N ALA A 45 21.86 -0.80 -8.47
CA ALA A 45 20.42 -0.77 -8.26
C ALA A 45 19.92 0.59 -7.74
N ASP A 46 18.75 1.02 -8.22
CA ASP A 46 17.92 2.02 -7.54
C ASP A 46 17.13 1.31 -6.42
N VAL A 47 17.43 1.63 -5.17
CA VAL A 47 16.89 0.95 -3.99
C VAL A 47 15.83 1.81 -3.31
N ALA A 48 14.66 1.20 -3.03
CA ALA A 48 13.64 1.81 -2.19
C ALA A 48 13.08 0.82 -1.17
N PHE A 49 12.67 1.32 -0.01
CA PHE A 49 12.12 0.54 1.10
C PHE A 49 10.60 0.67 1.17
N LEU A 50 9.91 -0.41 1.54
CA LEU A 50 8.46 -0.37 1.75
C LEU A 50 8.14 0.48 2.98
N LYS A 51 7.35 1.53 2.82
CA LYS A 51 6.81 2.30 3.94
C LYS A 51 5.60 1.59 4.54
N PHE A 52 5.77 0.98 5.71
CA PHE A 52 4.71 0.22 6.39
C PHE A 52 4.28 0.80 7.76
N ARG A 53 4.98 1.83 8.27
CA ARG A 53 4.56 2.59 9.48
C ARG A 53 4.39 4.07 9.17
N GLY A 54 3.37 4.67 9.78
CA GLY A 54 3.23 6.13 9.87
C GLY A 54 4.03 6.74 11.03
N ASN A 55 4.16 8.07 11.05
CA ASN A 55 4.94 8.80 12.06
C ASN A 55 4.52 8.50 13.50
N GLU A 56 3.21 8.38 13.76
CA GLU A 56 2.70 8.08 15.11
C GLU A 56 3.08 6.66 15.57
N GLN A 57 3.03 5.68 14.66
CA GLN A 57 3.43 4.31 14.95
C GLN A 57 4.93 4.21 15.24
N ARG A 58 5.77 4.94 14.49
CA ARG A 58 7.22 5.04 14.77
C ARG A 58 7.50 5.63 16.13
N LYS A 59 6.85 6.75 16.48
CA LYS A 59 7.03 7.40 17.78
C LYS A 59 6.68 6.46 18.95
N LYS A 60 5.64 5.63 18.79
CA LYS A 60 5.24 4.63 19.79
C LYS A 60 6.28 3.53 20.04
N LEU A 61 7.23 3.29 19.13
CA LEU A 61 8.34 2.34 19.34
C LEU A 61 9.35 2.84 20.38
N PHE A 62 9.42 4.15 20.60
CA PHE A 62 10.34 4.78 21.54
C PHE A 62 9.58 5.25 22.78
N CYS A 63 8.48 5.98 22.59
CA CYS A 63 7.71 6.59 23.66
C CYS A 63 6.42 5.79 23.90
N ARG A 64 6.34 5.04 25.01
CA ARG A 64 5.07 4.44 25.45
C ARG A 64 4.07 5.55 25.80
N SER A 65 2.81 5.39 25.36
CA SER A 65 1.74 6.37 25.58
C SER A 65 1.30 6.46 27.04
N LEU A 66 1.40 5.37 27.81
CA LEU A 66 0.96 5.31 29.22
C LEU A 66 2.01 4.62 30.10
N PRO A 67 2.34 5.21 31.27
CA PRO A 67 3.17 4.55 32.28
C PRO A 67 2.42 3.39 32.94
N THR A 68 3.15 2.37 33.40
CA THR A 68 2.61 1.26 34.18
C THR A 68 2.28 1.68 35.62
N LYS A 69 1.42 0.92 36.32
CA LYS A 69 1.06 1.19 37.72
C LYS A 69 2.28 1.30 38.65
N ARG A 70 3.32 0.49 38.41
CA ARG A 70 4.56 0.48 39.18
C ARG A 70 5.45 1.69 38.89
N GLU A 71 5.41 2.22 37.66
CA GLU A 71 6.18 3.41 37.27
C GLU A 71 5.57 4.71 37.84
N LEU A 72 4.25 4.77 38.07
CA LEU A 72 3.58 5.93 38.66
C LEU A 72 4.14 6.30 40.05
N LEU A 73 4.77 5.37 40.75
CA LEU A 73 5.46 5.58 42.03
C LEU A 73 6.78 6.37 41.90
N HIS A 74 7.30 6.54 40.67
CA HIS A 74 8.58 7.20 40.39
C HIS A 74 8.46 8.26 39.28
N PRO A 75 7.77 9.40 39.53
CA PRO A 75 7.45 10.40 38.50
C PRO A 75 8.68 11.05 37.86
N MET A 76 9.76 11.28 38.61
CA MET A 76 11.01 11.79 38.06
C MET A 76 11.67 10.79 37.08
N ARG A 77 11.62 9.50 37.40
CA ARG A 77 12.13 8.43 36.52
C ARG A 77 11.30 8.30 35.25
N ILE A 78 9.98 8.48 35.33
CA ILE A 78 9.12 8.57 34.14
C ILE A 78 9.55 9.72 33.23
N ARG A 79 9.79 10.91 33.81
CA ARG A 79 10.16 12.11 33.04
C ARG A 79 11.53 11.91 32.35
N ALA A 80 12.52 11.37 33.06
CA ALA A 80 13.83 11.05 32.52
C ALA A 80 13.75 10.00 31.40
N ASN A 81 13.01 8.90 31.60
CA ASN A 81 12.83 7.86 30.58
C ASN A 81 12.11 8.39 29.32
N LYS A 82 11.12 9.26 29.49
CA LYS A 82 10.45 9.92 28.35
C LYS A 82 11.39 10.83 27.58
N ALA A 83 12.21 11.62 28.28
CA ALA A 83 13.20 12.49 27.64
C ALA A 83 14.25 11.66 26.87
N PHE A 84 14.77 10.60 27.47
CA PHE A 84 15.69 9.66 26.82
C PHE A 84 15.09 9.02 25.56
N ALA A 85 13.86 8.51 25.67
CA ALA A 85 13.14 7.93 24.54
C ALA A 85 12.88 8.93 23.41
N GLN A 86 12.53 10.18 23.76
CA GLN A 86 12.30 11.26 22.81
C GLN A 86 13.59 11.65 22.09
N ARG A 87 14.72 11.78 22.80
CA ARG A 87 16.04 12.04 22.21
C ARG A 87 16.45 10.92 21.26
N LYS A 88 16.28 9.66 21.67
CA LYS A 88 16.58 8.50 20.82
C LYS A 88 15.70 8.48 19.55
N TYR A 89 14.42 8.86 19.66
CA TYR A 89 13.53 8.99 18.50
C TYR A 89 14.02 10.08 17.53
N GLU A 90 14.47 11.23 18.02
CA GLU A 90 14.98 12.33 17.17
C GLU A 90 16.23 11.92 16.40
N VAL A 91 17.15 11.24 17.08
CA VAL A 91 18.38 10.67 16.50
C VAL A 91 18.04 9.69 15.37
N PHE A 92 17.16 8.71 15.64
CA PHE A 92 16.75 7.73 14.63
C PHE A 92 15.93 8.35 13.50
N SER A 93 15.09 9.35 13.78
CA SER A 93 14.28 10.04 12.77
C SER A 93 15.14 10.68 11.70
N LYS A 94 16.22 11.37 12.10
CA LYS A 94 17.20 11.93 11.15
C LYS A 94 17.94 10.84 10.38
N ALA A 95 18.25 9.73 11.06
CA ALA A 95 18.93 8.61 10.42
C ALA A 95 18.08 7.96 9.32
N TRP A 96 16.75 7.91 9.47
CA TRP A 96 15.84 7.30 8.49
C TRP A 96 15.74 8.07 7.18
N GLU A 97 16.10 9.35 7.14
CA GLU A 97 16.11 10.17 5.91
C GLU A 97 17.09 9.63 4.85
N ARG A 98 18.04 8.79 5.25
CA ARG A 98 18.97 8.10 4.34
C ARG A 98 18.31 7.00 3.52
N PHE A 99 17.08 6.58 3.85
CA PHE A 99 16.36 5.58 3.08
C PHE A 99 15.36 6.24 2.14
N SER A 100 15.45 5.91 0.85
CA SER A 100 14.37 6.15 -0.10
C SER A 100 13.20 5.21 0.25
N THR A 101 12.00 5.75 0.42
CA THR A 101 10.84 4.97 0.88
C THR A 101 9.65 5.21 -0.02
N LEU A 102 8.88 4.15 -0.29
CA LEU A 102 7.73 4.20 -1.17
C LEU A 102 6.50 3.63 -0.47
N ASP A 103 5.35 4.26 -0.73
CA ASP A 103 4.05 3.68 -0.42
C ASP A 103 3.81 2.42 -1.28
N LYS A 104 2.87 1.58 -0.85
CA LYS A 104 2.67 0.23 -1.39
C LYS A 104 2.56 0.18 -2.91
N VAL A 105 1.81 1.09 -3.54
CA VAL A 105 1.55 1.07 -4.99
C VAL A 105 2.81 1.28 -5.84
N PRO A 106 3.56 2.40 -5.68
CA PRO A 106 4.83 2.56 -6.41
C PRO A 106 5.88 1.53 -5.99
N PHE A 107 5.81 0.99 -4.76
CA PHE A 107 6.72 -0.06 -4.31
C PHE A 107 6.53 -1.38 -5.07
N ILE A 108 5.29 -1.87 -5.24
CA ILE A 108 5.06 -3.16 -5.93
C ILE A 108 5.35 -3.12 -7.44
N GLN A 109 5.54 -1.94 -8.02
CA GLN A 109 5.91 -1.77 -9.43
C GLN A 109 7.41 -2.00 -9.70
N ARG A 110 8.24 -2.12 -8.66
CA ARG A 110 9.68 -2.37 -8.77
C ARG A 110 10.01 -3.71 -9.43
N ASP A 111 11.22 -3.85 -9.95
CA ASP A 111 11.64 -4.97 -10.81
C ASP A 111 11.83 -6.28 -10.03
N ALA A 112 12.36 -6.22 -8.81
CA ALA A 112 12.52 -7.35 -7.91
C ALA A 112 12.52 -6.89 -6.46
N PHE A 113 12.39 -7.85 -5.52
CA PHE A 113 12.27 -7.57 -4.10
C PHE A 113 13.24 -8.40 -3.26
N VAL A 114 13.83 -7.78 -2.24
CA VAL A 114 14.68 -8.45 -1.25
C VAL A 114 14.05 -8.32 0.12
N LEU A 115 13.70 -9.46 0.71
CA LEU A 115 13.25 -9.59 2.09
C LEU A 115 14.49 -9.81 2.95
N SER A 116 14.89 -8.81 3.73
CA SER A 116 16.21 -8.82 4.37
C SER A 116 16.16 -8.27 5.78
N SER A 117 16.24 -9.10 6.82
CA SER A 117 16.25 -8.61 8.21
C SER A 117 16.47 -9.69 9.26
N ASP A 118 16.90 -9.24 10.44
CA ASP A 118 16.70 -9.94 11.70
C ASP A 118 15.21 -10.18 11.97
N GLU A 119 14.84 -11.45 12.10
CA GLU A 119 13.54 -11.97 12.58
C GLU A 119 12.28 -11.55 11.81
N ILE A 120 12.37 -11.17 10.52
CA ILE A 120 11.16 -10.81 9.75
C ILE A 120 10.14 -11.94 9.57
N TRP A 121 10.53 -13.19 9.81
CA TRP A 121 9.61 -14.33 9.79
C TRP A 121 9.12 -14.76 11.17
N ASN A 122 9.29 -13.91 12.18
CA ASN A 122 8.78 -14.14 13.52
C ASN A 122 7.29 -13.75 13.61
N VAL A 123 6.39 -14.71 13.39
CA VAL A 123 4.93 -14.50 13.45
C VAL A 123 4.43 -14.14 14.85
N HIS A 124 5.25 -14.32 15.89
CA HIS A 124 4.90 -13.91 17.26
C HIS A 124 5.18 -12.42 17.51
N HIS A 125 5.90 -11.75 16.60
CA HIS A 125 6.18 -10.34 16.71
C HIS A 125 5.05 -9.51 16.06
N ALA A 126 4.51 -8.54 16.80
CA ALA A 126 3.33 -7.76 16.41
C ALA A 126 3.45 -7.02 15.07
N VAL A 127 4.67 -6.81 14.56
CA VAL A 127 4.92 -6.17 13.27
C VAL A 127 4.69 -7.13 12.10
N PHE A 128 4.91 -8.44 12.32
CA PHE A 128 4.96 -9.46 11.28
C PHE A 128 3.74 -10.40 11.31
N GLN A 129 3.12 -10.58 12.48
CA GLN A 129 2.00 -11.51 12.73
C GLN A 129 0.88 -11.47 11.66
N ASP A 130 0.51 -10.28 11.17
CA ASP A 130 -0.54 -10.08 10.15
C ASP A 130 -0.02 -9.43 8.86
N ASN A 131 1.29 -9.39 8.66
CA ASN A 131 1.91 -8.66 7.57
C ASN A 131 2.71 -9.59 6.64
N ALA A 132 1.97 -10.43 5.91
CA ALA A 132 2.53 -11.45 5.02
C ALA A 132 3.45 -10.91 3.90
N VAL A 133 3.52 -9.59 3.68
CA VAL A 133 4.50 -8.99 2.76
C VAL A 133 5.94 -9.26 3.22
N PHE A 134 6.19 -9.37 4.54
CA PHE A 134 7.49 -9.75 5.11
C PHE A 134 7.84 -11.23 4.87
N PHE A 135 6.89 -12.01 4.35
CA PHE A 135 7.09 -13.40 3.93
C PHE A 135 7.11 -13.54 2.40
N GLY A 136 6.96 -12.45 1.66
CA GLY A 136 6.99 -12.43 0.19
C GLY A 136 5.61 -12.43 -0.45
N TYR A 137 4.54 -12.54 0.36
CA TYR A 137 3.19 -12.65 -0.13
C TYR A 137 2.77 -11.41 -0.93
N GLY A 138 2.37 -11.62 -2.18
CA GLY A 138 1.92 -10.56 -3.07
C GLY A 138 3.02 -9.85 -3.84
N LEU A 139 4.27 -10.28 -3.69
CA LEU A 139 5.42 -9.77 -4.46
C LEU A 139 5.76 -10.76 -5.58
N GLN A 140 6.22 -10.25 -6.72
CA GLN A 140 6.72 -11.07 -7.82
C GLN A 140 8.20 -10.78 -8.04
N GLY A 141 9.00 -11.83 -8.20
CA GLY A 141 10.46 -11.69 -8.24
C GLY A 141 11.02 -11.30 -6.88
N ALA A 142 10.53 -11.93 -5.81
CA ALA A 142 11.02 -11.72 -4.46
C ALA A 142 12.00 -12.83 -4.05
N ILE A 143 13.07 -12.45 -3.38
CA ILE A 143 13.99 -13.36 -2.70
C ILE A 143 14.06 -13.01 -1.22
N SER A 144 14.49 -13.96 -0.40
CA SER A 144 15.00 -13.62 0.93
C SER A 144 16.51 -13.54 0.93
N TYR A 145 17.05 -12.65 1.76
CA TYR A 145 18.48 -12.58 2.07
C TYR A 145 18.69 -12.43 3.57
N ALA A 146 19.38 -13.40 4.17
CA ALA A 146 19.62 -13.46 5.62
C ALA A 146 18.33 -13.31 6.45
N ALA A 147 17.19 -13.79 5.94
CA ALA A 147 15.94 -13.80 6.68
C ALA A 147 16.02 -14.82 7.82
N SER A 148 15.31 -14.55 8.91
CA SER A 148 15.33 -15.39 10.09
C SER A 148 13.93 -15.53 10.70
N VAL A 149 13.63 -16.73 11.21
CA VAL A 149 12.36 -17.06 11.88
C VAL A 149 12.27 -16.57 13.32
N GLY A 150 13.41 -16.18 13.92
CA GLY A 150 13.47 -15.71 15.30
C GLY A 150 12.95 -16.77 16.26
N LYS A 151 11.84 -16.50 16.93
CA LYS A 151 11.19 -17.42 17.89
C LYS A 151 10.10 -18.29 17.28
N SER A 152 9.82 -18.15 15.99
CA SER A 152 8.78 -18.92 15.32
C SER A 152 9.26 -20.29 14.87
N THR A 153 8.35 -21.26 14.90
CA THR A 153 8.54 -22.59 14.35
C THR A 153 7.96 -22.70 12.94
N ALA A 154 8.26 -23.79 12.23
CA ALA A 154 7.63 -24.08 10.94
C ALA A 154 6.10 -24.19 11.07
N ASP A 155 5.61 -24.78 12.16
CA ASP A 155 4.17 -24.96 12.39
C ASP A 155 3.45 -23.63 12.66
N ASP A 156 4.08 -22.72 13.41
CA ASP A 156 3.56 -21.36 13.62
C ASP A 156 3.36 -20.63 12.26
N ILE A 157 4.30 -20.80 11.34
CA ILE A 157 4.25 -20.18 10.01
C ILE A 157 3.23 -20.88 9.12
N LYS A 158 3.12 -22.21 9.16
CA LYS A 158 2.10 -22.99 8.44
C LYS A 158 0.68 -22.63 8.88
N ALA A 159 0.49 -22.31 10.16
CA ALA A 159 -0.78 -21.81 10.70
C ALA A 159 -1.19 -20.44 10.11
N CYS A 160 -0.29 -19.76 9.39
CA CYS A 160 -0.54 -18.50 8.69
C CYS A 160 -0.52 -18.72 7.15
N PRO A 161 -1.66 -19.07 6.49
CA PRO A 161 -1.66 -19.49 5.08
C PRO A 161 -1.02 -18.50 4.10
N LYS A 162 -1.18 -17.19 4.34
CA LYS A 162 -0.56 -16.16 3.50
C LYS A 162 0.95 -16.10 3.67
N SER A 163 1.45 -16.23 4.90
CA SER A 163 2.89 -16.24 5.19
C SER A 163 3.55 -17.48 4.61
N CYS A 164 2.94 -18.65 4.80
CA CYS A 164 3.39 -19.91 4.20
C CYS A 164 3.43 -19.82 2.67
N LYS A 165 2.34 -19.34 2.03
CA LYS A 165 2.29 -19.13 0.57
C LYS A 165 3.30 -18.10 0.07
N GLY A 166 3.56 -17.05 0.85
CA GLY A 166 4.60 -16.07 0.54
C GLY A 166 5.97 -16.73 0.45
N MET A 167 6.33 -17.47 1.49
CA MET A 167 7.65 -18.10 1.61
C MET A 167 7.90 -19.13 0.51
N THR A 168 6.90 -19.95 0.18
CA THR A 168 6.99 -20.94 -0.92
C THR A 168 7.02 -20.30 -2.31
N SER A 169 6.64 -19.02 -2.44
CA SER A 169 6.63 -18.31 -3.72
C SER A 169 7.91 -17.52 -4.01
N LEU A 170 8.86 -17.48 -3.08
CA LEU A 170 10.14 -16.79 -3.24
C LEU A 170 10.97 -17.47 -4.35
N ALA A 171 11.58 -16.67 -5.21
CA ALA A 171 12.42 -17.17 -6.31
C ALA A 171 13.72 -17.82 -5.78
N ARG A 172 14.23 -17.29 -4.67
CA ARG A 172 15.38 -17.83 -3.95
C ARG A 172 15.19 -17.57 -2.46
N VAL A 173 15.52 -18.56 -1.65
CA VAL A 173 15.47 -18.48 -0.20
C VAL A 173 16.89 -18.57 0.35
N LEU A 174 17.37 -17.48 0.92
CA LEU A 174 18.63 -17.40 1.64
C LEU A 174 18.33 -16.97 3.08
N VAL A 175 18.84 -17.73 4.03
CA VAL A 175 18.57 -17.56 5.47
C VAL A 175 19.85 -17.31 6.24
N ARG A 176 19.75 -16.83 7.48
CA ARG A 176 20.92 -16.44 8.27
C ARG A 176 21.42 -17.51 9.24
N ASP A 177 20.57 -18.46 9.61
CA ASP A 177 20.84 -19.40 10.69
C ASP A 177 20.16 -20.75 10.45
N GLU A 178 20.68 -21.78 11.12
CA GLU A 178 20.23 -23.18 10.99
C GLU A 178 18.75 -23.35 11.35
N ALA A 179 18.27 -22.71 12.43
CA ALA A 179 16.88 -22.79 12.82
C ALA A 179 15.93 -22.29 11.71
N SER A 180 16.36 -21.24 11.00
CA SER A 180 15.64 -20.72 9.84
C SER A 180 15.75 -21.65 8.63
N ALA A 181 16.89 -22.31 8.43
CA ALA A 181 17.07 -23.30 7.37
C ALA A 181 16.16 -24.52 7.58
N ASP A 182 16.12 -25.06 8.80
CA ASP A 182 15.27 -26.19 9.18
C ASP A 182 13.78 -25.86 9.03
N ALA A 183 13.38 -24.63 9.43
CA ALA A 183 12.01 -24.17 9.26
C ALA A 183 11.61 -24.05 7.78
N VAL A 184 12.48 -23.48 6.93
CA VAL A 184 12.24 -23.38 5.48
C VAL A 184 12.19 -24.76 4.84
N GLU A 185 13.10 -25.68 5.20
CA GLU A 185 13.11 -27.04 4.68
C GLU A 185 11.81 -27.78 5.03
N THR A 186 11.34 -27.63 6.26
CA THR A 186 10.06 -28.20 6.73
C THR A 186 8.82 -27.63 6.01
N ILE A 187 8.90 -26.38 5.52
CA ILE A 187 7.80 -25.69 4.82
C ILE A 187 7.82 -25.96 3.31
N THR A 188 9.01 -25.92 2.71
CA THR A 188 9.19 -25.89 1.25
C THR A 188 9.66 -27.23 0.68
N GLY A 189 10.18 -28.12 1.52
CA GLY A 189 10.82 -29.38 1.11
C GLY A 189 12.25 -29.23 0.58
N ALA A 190 12.83 -28.03 0.61
CA ALA A 190 14.18 -27.75 0.14
C ALA A 190 14.97 -26.97 1.19
N ARG A 191 16.19 -27.44 1.50
CA ARG A 191 17.09 -26.74 2.43
C ARG A 191 17.66 -25.48 1.77
N PRO A 192 17.48 -24.29 2.36
CA PRO A 192 18.06 -23.07 1.81
C PRO A 192 19.55 -22.94 2.13
N GLU A 193 20.24 -22.10 1.38
CA GLU A 193 21.62 -21.69 1.70
C GLU A 193 21.64 -20.74 2.90
N ILE A 194 22.65 -20.91 3.75
CA ILE A 194 22.92 -20.02 4.88
C ILE A 194 23.94 -18.97 4.45
N VAL A 195 23.59 -17.69 4.64
CA VAL A 195 24.40 -16.53 4.25
C VAL A 195 24.71 -15.64 5.44
N LEU A 196 25.75 -14.82 5.32
CA LEU A 196 26.12 -13.86 6.35
C LEU A 196 25.05 -12.77 6.52
N ASP A 197 24.96 -12.27 7.75
CA ASP A 197 24.22 -11.04 8.02
C ASP A 197 24.76 -9.89 7.16
N PRO A 198 23.89 -9.03 6.56
CA PRO A 198 24.33 -7.92 5.72
C PRO A 198 25.40 -7.03 6.35
N THR A 199 25.39 -6.86 7.67
CA THR A 199 26.40 -6.05 8.37
C THR A 199 27.82 -6.59 8.25
N LEU A 200 28.01 -7.91 8.06
CA LEU A 200 29.32 -8.52 7.87
C LEU A 200 29.84 -8.37 6.43
N LEU A 201 28.98 -7.97 5.49
CA LEU A 201 29.34 -7.86 4.07
C LEU A 201 30.04 -6.53 3.73
N LEU A 202 29.90 -5.52 4.57
CA LEU A 202 30.50 -4.21 4.34
C LEU A 202 31.90 -4.11 4.93
N ASP A 203 32.66 -3.17 4.37
CA ASP A 203 33.77 -2.53 5.07
C ASP A 203 33.23 -1.27 5.76
N TRP A 204 33.26 -1.28 7.09
CA TRP A 204 32.70 -0.19 7.89
C TRP A 204 33.63 1.01 8.00
N GLY A 205 34.92 0.86 7.68
CA GLY A 205 35.84 2.00 7.57
C GLY A 205 35.36 3.03 6.55
N ASP A 206 34.72 2.58 5.46
CA ASP A 206 34.21 3.43 4.38
C ASP A 206 32.81 4.01 4.64
N CYS A 207 32.05 3.37 5.55
CA CYS A 207 30.61 3.61 5.69
C CYS A 207 30.22 4.30 7.00
N ALA A 208 31.04 4.15 8.04
CA ALA A 208 30.76 4.71 9.36
C ALA A 208 30.97 6.23 9.39
N LEU A 209 30.21 6.90 10.26
CA LEU A 209 30.42 8.31 10.56
C LEU A 209 31.35 8.46 11.78
N PRO A 210 32.18 9.51 11.84
CA PRO A 210 32.96 9.80 13.03
C PRO A 210 32.01 10.07 14.21
N ALA A 211 32.33 9.51 15.38
CA ALA A 211 31.55 9.69 16.60
C ALA A 211 32.21 10.70 17.54
N GLU A 212 31.41 11.37 18.36
CA GLU A 212 31.92 12.06 19.54
C GLU A 212 32.31 11.02 20.59
N LEU A 213 33.60 11.00 20.94
CA LEU A 213 34.18 9.99 21.84
C LEU A 213 34.15 10.47 23.29
N PRO A 214 33.98 9.56 24.26
CA PRO A 214 34.31 9.84 25.66
C PRO A 214 35.74 10.39 25.80
N ALA A 215 35.94 11.33 26.73
CA ALA A 215 37.25 11.93 26.97
C ALA A 215 38.25 10.92 27.56
N GLU A 216 37.77 9.99 28.37
CA GLU A 216 38.54 8.93 29.00
C GLU A 216 38.46 7.61 28.20
N PRO A 217 39.51 6.76 28.23
CA PRO A 217 39.44 5.41 27.70
C PRO A 217 38.30 4.62 28.36
N TYR A 218 37.59 3.78 27.59
CA TYR A 218 36.33 3.22 28.04
C TYR A 218 36.10 1.76 27.65
N VAL A 219 35.29 1.09 28.47
CA VAL A 219 34.64 -0.19 28.14
C VAL A 219 33.25 0.12 27.61
N LEU A 220 32.98 -0.30 26.38
CA LEU A 220 31.66 -0.16 25.78
C LEU A 220 30.77 -1.33 26.19
N VAL A 221 29.60 -1.03 26.77
CA VAL A 221 28.58 -2.01 27.12
C VAL A 221 27.36 -1.87 26.20
N TYR A 222 27.10 -2.90 25.40
CA TYR A 222 25.93 -2.94 24.50
C TYR A 222 25.02 -4.12 24.86
N ALA A 223 24.02 -3.86 25.71
CA ALA A 223 23.09 -4.87 26.20
C ALA A 223 21.68 -4.30 26.38
N TYR A 224 20.65 -5.14 26.23
CA TYR A 224 19.25 -4.74 26.47
C TYR A 224 18.92 -4.57 27.95
N SER A 225 19.60 -5.32 28.81
CA SER A 225 19.38 -5.30 30.26
C SER A 225 20.64 -5.74 31.00
N GLU A 226 20.69 -5.44 32.29
CA GLU A 226 21.77 -5.79 33.20
C GLU A 226 21.76 -7.27 33.63
N ARG A 227 20.62 -7.97 33.45
CA ARG A 227 20.38 -9.32 34.00
C ARG A 227 21.38 -10.36 33.50
N ASP A 228 21.78 -10.23 32.25
CA ASP A 228 22.60 -11.22 31.54
C ASP A 228 24.08 -10.80 31.51
N LEU A 229 24.51 -9.96 32.46
CA LEU A 229 25.88 -9.44 32.56
C LEU A 229 26.51 -9.71 33.94
N PRO A 230 27.82 -9.98 34.01
CA PRO A 230 28.58 -10.03 35.27
C PRO A 230 28.92 -8.61 35.76
N ILE A 231 27.91 -7.86 36.22
CA ILE A 231 28.03 -6.42 36.53
C ILE A 231 29.18 -6.13 37.50
N GLN A 232 29.28 -6.92 38.58
CA GLN A 232 30.30 -6.71 39.60
C GLN A 232 31.72 -6.79 39.00
N GLN A 233 31.98 -7.83 38.21
CA GLN A 233 33.28 -8.05 37.58
C GLN A 233 33.60 -6.99 36.52
N ILE A 234 32.60 -6.53 35.76
CA ILE A 234 32.76 -5.42 34.80
C ILE A 234 33.18 -4.14 35.53
N CYS A 235 32.50 -3.80 36.64
CA CYS A 235 32.80 -2.61 37.43
C CYS A 235 34.18 -2.67 38.09
N GLU A 236 34.54 -3.82 38.68
CA GLU A 236 35.85 -4.04 39.30
C GLU A 236 36.96 -3.93 38.25
N PHE A 237 36.81 -4.60 37.10
CA PHE A 237 37.76 -4.52 35.98
C PHE A 237 37.98 -3.11 35.48
N ALA A 238 36.90 -2.34 35.26
CA ALA A 238 36.99 -0.98 34.77
C ALA A 238 37.67 -0.06 35.79
N LYS A 239 37.30 -0.19 37.08
CA LYS A 239 37.88 0.60 38.16
C LYS A 239 39.38 0.35 38.35
N GLU A 240 39.82 -0.91 38.32
CA GLU A 240 41.23 -1.28 38.44
C GLU A 240 42.11 -0.69 37.33
N ARG A 241 41.51 -0.41 36.17
CA ARG A 241 42.20 0.10 34.97
C ARG A 241 41.95 1.56 34.68
N GLY A 242 41.18 2.27 35.52
CA GLY A 242 40.80 3.65 35.30
C GLY A 242 39.99 3.85 34.01
N LEU A 243 39.19 2.85 33.61
CA LEU A 243 38.35 2.90 32.42
C LEU A 243 36.94 3.37 32.77
N LYS A 244 36.36 4.18 31.90
CA LYS A 244 34.96 4.58 32.00
C LYS A 244 34.04 3.47 31.47
N LEU A 245 32.89 3.25 32.11
CA LEU A 245 31.85 2.37 31.61
C LEU A 245 30.84 3.16 30.77
N VAL A 246 30.73 2.81 29.49
CA VAL A 246 29.90 3.55 28.54
C VAL A 246 28.86 2.62 27.91
N SER A 247 27.59 2.88 28.19
CA SER A 247 26.47 2.18 27.56
C SER A 247 26.03 2.87 26.28
N VAL A 248 25.58 2.13 25.26
CA VAL A 248 25.12 2.71 23.99
C VAL A 248 23.68 2.34 23.70
N GLY A 249 22.82 3.33 23.51
CA GLY A 249 21.44 3.10 23.06
C GLY A 249 20.47 2.56 24.12
N PHE A 250 20.99 2.09 25.25
CA PHE A 250 20.26 1.51 26.37
C PHE A 250 20.82 2.07 27.67
N ASN A 251 19.95 2.61 28.51
CA ASN A 251 20.37 3.15 29.80
C ASN A 251 20.64 2.00 30.78
N LEU A 252 21.92 1.78 31.10
CA LEU A 252 22.37 0.79 32.07
C LEU A 252 22.89 1.54 33.32
N PRO A 253 22.11 1.57 34.43
CA PRO A 253 22.46 2.29 35.66
C PRO A 253 23.88 2.10 36.22
N PHE A 254 24.53 0.96 35.96
CA PHE A 254 25.90 0.72 36.43
C PHE A 254 26.99 1.34 35.55
N CYS A 255 26.65 1.87 34.37
CA CYS A 255 27.57 2.58 33.50
C CYS A 255 27.64 4.07 33.89
N ASP A 256 28.83 4.67 33.76
CA ASP A 256 29.08 6.08 34.05
C ASP A 256 28.35 7.00 33.06
N GLU A 257 28.20 6.54 31.82
CA GLU A 257 27.59 7.31 30.74
C GLU A 257 26.71 6.44 29.83
N CYS A 258 25.67 7.05 29.25
CA CYS A 258 24.82 6.43 28.24
C CYS A 258 24.77 7.30 26.97
N LEU A 259 25.39 6.82 25.90
CA LEU A 259 25.47 7.52 24.62
C LEU A 259 24.28 7.17 23.70
N LEU A 260 23.82 8.18 22.96
CA LEU A 260 22.79 8.08 21.93
C LEU A 260 23.31 8.56 20.56
N PRO A 261 24.31 7.87 19.98
CA PRO A 261 24.86 8.21 18.67
C PRO A 261 23.82 8.11 17.56
N VAL A 262 23.99 8.83 16.45
CA VAL A 262 23.26 8.41 15.22
C VAL A 262 23.76 7.03 14.79
N PRO A 263 22.90 6.17 14.23
CA PRO A 263 23.27 4.76 14.05
C PRO A 263 24.58 4.48 13.33
N LEU A 264 24.96 5.29 12.34
CA LEU A 264 26.22 5.12 11.59
C LEU A 264 27.49 5.51 12.39
N GLU A 265 27.35 6.20 13.52
CA GLU A 265 28.46 6.48 14.46
C GLU A 265 28.73 5.30 15.39
N PHE A 266 27.80 4.34 15.48
CA PHE A 266 27.90 3.19 16.39
C PHE A 266 29.19 2.39 16.20
N TYR A 267 29.59 2.15 14.94
CA TYR A 267 30.82 1.43 14.64
C TYR A 267 32.07 2.18 15.14
N SER A 268 32.11 3.50 14.98
CA SER A 268 33.23 4.32 15.44
C SER A 268 33.38 4.23 16.96
N LEU A 269 32.29 4.28 17.73
CA LEU A 269 32.34 4.07 19.17
C LEU A 269 32.83 2.67 19.57
N MET A 270 32.50 1.64 18.79
CA MET A 270 32.97 0.27 19.04
C MET A 270 34.48 0.14 18.73
N ARG A 271 34.94 0.75 17.64
CA ARG A 271 36.34 0.72 17.20
C ARG A 271 37.29 1.42 18.15
N GLU A 272 36.88 2.56 18.71
CA GLU A 272 37.72 3.32 19.64
C GLU A 272 37.58 2.85 21.09
N ALA A 273 36.75 1.84 21.38
CA ALA A 273 36.64 1.27 22.72
C ALA A 273 37.83 0.35 23.03
N GLU A 274 38.38 0.45 24.24
CA GLU A 274 39.45 -0.45 24.72
C GLU A 274 38.96 -1.89 24.83
N TYR A 275 37.72 -2.04 25.31
CA TYR A 275 37.04 -3.31 25.47
C TYR A 275 35.55 -3.19 25.15
N VAL A 276 34.96 -4.29 24.70
CA VAL A 276 33.51 -4.37 24.43
C VAL A 276 32.89 -5.50 25.24
N VAL A 277 31.77 -5.22 25.88
CA VAL A 277 30.92 -6.23 26.54
C VAL A 277 29.52 -6.16 25.96
N THR A 278 28.99 -7.29 25.48
CA THR A 278 27.66 -7.30 24.85
C THR A 278 26.86 -8.56 25.12
N THR A 279 25.53 -8.44 25.11
CA THR A 279 24.61 -9.60 25.15
C THR A 279 23.90 -9.81 23.81
N THR A 280 24.20 -8.97 22.83
CA THR A 280 23.40 -8.84 21.61
C THR A 280 24.10 -9.46 20.40
N PHE A 281 23.29 -9.94 19.46
CA PHE A 281 23.79 -10.49 18.19
C PHE A 281 24.62 -9.46 17.40
N HIS A 282 24.05 -8.27 17.14
CA HIS A 282 24.76 -7.23 16.39
C HIS A 282 25.92 -6.61 17.18
N GLY A 283 25.84 -6.51 18.51
CA GLY A 283 27.00 -6.10 19.31
C GLY A 283 28.17 -7.06 19.14
N SER A 284 27.91 -8.37 19.07
CA SER A 284 28.94 -9.38 18.81
C SER A 284 29.53 -9.22 17.40
N ILE A 285 28.69 -9.03 16.38
CA ILE A 285 29.15 -8.75 15.01
C ILE A 285 30.06 -7.52 14.99
N PHE A 286 29.60 -6.41 15.57
CA PHE A 286 30.33 -5.17 15.51
C PHE A 286 31.61 -5.20 16.34
N ALA A 287 31.65 -5.93 17.47
CA ALA A 287 32.88 -6.15 18.24
C ALA A 287 33.93 -6.93 17.44
N MET A 288 33.50 -7.89 16.62
CA MET A 288 34.40 -8.60 15.70
C MET A 288 34.89 -7.68 14.57
N LEU A 289 33.98 -6.92 13.94
CA LEU A 289 34.30 -6.00 12.84
C LEU A 289 35.15 -4.79 13.26
N SER A 290 35.07 -4.39 14.52
CA SER A 290 35.86 -3.29 15.08
C SER A 290 37.20 -3.73 15.65
N HIS A 291 37.51 -5.03 15.57
CA HIS A 291 38.72 -5.65 16.10
C HIS A 291 38.91 -5.41 17.62
N SER A 292 37.80 -5.27 18.36
CA SER A 292 37.81 -4.92 19.79
C SER A 292 37.99 -6.14 20.68
N ARG A 293 38.83 -6.07 21.71
CA ARG A 293 38.85 -7.12 22.75
C ARG A 293 37.50 -7.21 23.45
N PHE A 294 36.78 -8.32 23.30
CA PHE A 294 35.37 -8.36 23.68
C PHE A 294 34.92 -9.63 24.39
N LEU A 295 33.92 -9.54 25.26
CA LEU A 295 33.16 -10.70 25.73
C LEU A 295 31.70 -10.56 25.34
N THR A 296 31.15 -11.65 24.81
CA THR A 296 29.73 -11.76 24.52
C THR A 296 29.09 -12.69 25.54
N PHE A 297 27.92 -12.31 26.03
CA PHE A 297 27.05 -13.14 26.89
C PHE A 297 25.80 -13.51 26.09
N PRO A 298 25.82 -14.63 25.34
CA PRO A 298 24.75 -14.97 24.41
C PRO A 298 23.42 -15.20 25.12
N THR A 299 22.41 -14.42 24.76
CA THR A 299 21.01 -14.63 25.21
C THR A 299 20.19 -15.47 24.23
N SER A 300 20.82 -15.95 23.15
CA SER A 300 20.19 -16.72 22.10
C SER A 300 21.18 -17.66 21.41
N GLN A 301 20.69 -18.80 20.91
CA GLN A 301 21.51 -19.78 20.19
C GLN A 301 22.19 -19.18 18.95
N LYS A 302 21.52 -18.24 18.25
CA LYS A 302 22.06 -17.57 17.05
C LYS A 302 23.39 -16.84 17.31
N THR A 303 23.54 -16.21 18.47
CA THR A 303 24.78 -15.50 18.83
C THR A 303 25.93 -16.48 19.09
N GLY A 304 25.66 -17.60 19.77
CA GLY A 304 26.67 -18.64 20.00
C GLY A 304 27.13 -19.30 18.69
N HIS A 305 26.22 -19.59 17.77
CA HIS A 305 26.55 -20.14 16.45
C HIS A 305 27.39 -19.17 15.61
N LEU A 306 27.06 -17.88 15.62
CA LEU A 306 27.86 -16.85 14.95
C LEU A 306 29.33 -16.89 15.39
N LEU A 307 29.58 -16.95 16.70
CA LEU A 307 30.95 -16.99 17.23
C LEU A 307 31.68 -18.27 16.80
N LYS A 308 31.01 -19.42 16.81
CA LYS A 308 31.58 -20.70 16.32
C LYS A 308 31.99 -20.64 14.86
N VAL A 309 31.16 -20.02 13.99
CA VAL A 309 31.48 -19.86 12.55
C VAL A 309 32.83 -19.15 12.36
N PHE A 310 33.11 -18.15 13.19
CA PHE A 310 34.35 -17.38 13.14
C PHE A 310 35.48 -17.91 14.05
N GLY A 311 35.28 -19.04 14.74
CA GLY A 311 36.27 -19.60 15.67
C GLY A 311 36.50 -18.73 16.92
N MET A 312 35.46 -18.04 17.39
CA MET A 312 35.47 -17.13 18.53
C MET A 312 34.59 -17.61 19.69
N ASP A 313 34.33 -18.91 19.78
CA ASP A 313 33.55 -19.52 20.87
C ASP A 313 34.16 -19.27 22.25
N GLY A 314 35.48 -19.16 22.35
CA GLY A 314 36.18 -18.73 23.58
C GLY A 314 35.86 -17.30 24.05
N ARG A 315 35.12 -16.50 23.25
CA ARG A 315 34.64 -15.15 23.63
C ARG A 315 33.21 -15.16 24.18
N ALA A 316 32.60 -16.34 24.34
CA ALA A 316 31.29 -16.55 24.94
C ALA A 316 31.39 -17.44 26.20
N PRO A 317 31.61 -16.85 27.37
CA PRO A 317 31.61 -17.59 28.64
C PRO A 317 30.27 -18.30 28.90
N GLU A 318 30.33 -19.43 29.59
CA GLU A 318 29.12 -20.15 30.02
C GLU A 318 28.44 -19.40 31.19
N GLY A 319 27.43 -18.60 30.84
CA GLY A 319 26.65 -17.82 31.80
C GLY A 319 27.38 -16.55 32.28
N THR A 320 26.89 -15.99 33.38
CA THR A 320 27.40 -14.72 33.97
C THR A 320 28.26 -14.94 35.21
N ALA A 321 28.50 -16.19 35.60
CA ALA A 321 29.22 -16.51 36.81
C ALA A 321 30.73 -16.63 36.54
N PHE A 322 31.50 -15.70 37.10
CA PHE A 322 32.95 -15.80 37.19
C PHE A 322 33.34 -16.04 38.66
N ALA A 323 34.29 -16.94 38.91
CA ALA A 323 34.74 -17.25 40.26
C ALA A 323 35.44 -16.04 40.92
N THR A 324 36.20 -15.27 40.13
CA THR A 324 36.86 -14.03 40.56
C THR A 324 36.82 -12.96 39.46
N ALA A 325 37.04 -11.69 39.82
CA ALA A 325 37.25 -10.62 38.84
C ALA A 325 38.50 -10.83 37.98
N ALA A 326 39.51 -11.53 38.51
CA ALA A 326 40.71 -11.91 37.77
C ALA A 326 40.39 -12.87 36.61
N ASP A 327 39.44 -13.80 36.80
CA ASP A 327 39.01 -14.73 35.74
C ASP A 327 38.29 -13.98 34.60
N PHE A 328 37.42 -13.03 34.97
CA PHE A 328 36.77 -12.14 33.98
C PHE A 328 37.79 -11.31 33.22
N ALA A 329 38.74 -10.69 33.95
CA ALA A 329 39.80 -9.90 33.36
C ALA A 329 40.64 -10.75 32.38
N ALA A 330 41.05 -11.95 32.78
CA ALA A 330 41.83 -12.87 31.96
C ALA A 330 41.08 -13.24 30.66
N ALA A 331 39.79 -13.56 30.75
CA ALA A 331 38.95 -13.86 29.59
C ALA A 331 38.80 -12.66 28.65
N LEU A 332 38.58 -11.45 29.19
CA LEU A 332 38.38 -10.25 28.40
C LEU A 332 39.66 -9.78 27.70
N VAL A 333 40.81 -9.86 28.36
CA VAL A 333 42.11 -9.44 27.78
C VAL A 333 42.76 -10.49 26.89
N ALA A 334 42.28 -11.74 26.91
CA ALA A 334 42.83 -12.81 26.09
C ALA A 334 42.91 -12.38 24.61
N PRO A 335 44.01 -12.70 23.91
CA PRO A 335 44.19 -12.30 22.52
C PRO A 335 43.10 -12.88 21.63
N VAL A 336 42.73 -12.13 20.60
CA VAL A 336 41.73 -12.53 19.61
C VAL A 336 42.42 -12.59 18.24
N ASP A 337 42.26 -13.71 17.53
CA ASP A 337 42.84 -13.89 16.20
C ASP A 337 41.95 -13.22 15.12
N TYR A 338 42.12 -11.91 14.96
CA TYR A 338 41.43 -11.16 13.91
C TYR A 338 41.93 -11.48 12.50
N GLY A 339 43.13 -12.03 12.35
CA GLY A 339 43.63 -12.51 11.06
C GLY A 339 42.79 -13.67 10.54
N ALA A 340 42.54 -14.67 11.39
CA ALA A 340 41.65 -15.79 11.07
C ALA A 340 40.20 -15.34 10.85
N PHE A 341 39.72 -14.36 11.63
CA PHE A 341 38.39 -13.77 11.44
C PHE A 341 38.24 -13.14 10.06
N GLU A 342 39.15 -12.23 9.68
CA GLU A 342 39.06 -11.54 8.39
C GLU A 342 39.21 -12.49 7.20
N ALA A 343 40.10 -13.48 7.31
CA ALA A 343 40.24 -14.52 6.27
C ALA A 343 38.94 -15.31 6.07
N ARG A 344 38.29 -15.75 7.16
CA ARG A 344 36.99 -16.44 7.08
C ARG A 344 35.88 -15.52 6.60
N ARG A 345 35.83 -14.28 7.10
CA ARG A 345 34.84 -13.29 6.72
C ARG A 345 34.92 -12.98 5.23
N CYS A 346 36.11 -12.81 4.67
CA CYS A 346 36.29 -12.56 3.24
C CYS A 346 35.65 -13.67 2.39
N VAL A 347 35.99 -14.94 2.68
CA VAL A 347 35.44 -16.09 1.94
C VAL A 347 33.91 -16.17 2.04
N LEU A 348 33.38 -16.04 3.26
CA LEU A 348 31.94 -16.12 3.49
C LEU A 348 31.17 -14.91 2.94
N ARG A 349 31.78 -13.72 2.97
CA ARG A 349 31.23 -12.50 2.36
C ARG A 349 31.09 -12.68 0.86
N ASP A 350 32.17 -13.07 0.18
CA ASP A 350 32.18 -13.15 -1.28
C ASP A 350 31.17 -14.20 -1.77
N ARG A 351 31.07 -15.35 -1.07
CA ARG A 351 30.01 -16.34 -1.31
C ARG A 351 28.61 -15.77 -1.10
N SER A 352 28.39 -15.05 0.00
CA SER A 352 27.07 -14.51 0.35
C SER A 352 26.61 -13.43 -0.65
N VAL A 353 27.54 -12.57 -1.10
CA VAL A 353 27.25 -11.57 -2.14
C VAL A 353 26.95 -12.25 -3.47
N SER A 354 27.71 -13.28 -3.87
CA SER A 354 27.41 -14.06 -5.09
C SER A 354 26.00 -14.64 -5.06
N LEU A 355 25.63 -15.31 -3.96
CA LEU A 355 24.29 -15.90 -3.80
C LEU A 355 23.17 -14.85 -3.83
N LEU A 356 23.40 -13.67 -3.25
CA LEU A 356 22.45 -12.56 -3.34
C LEU A 356 22.24 -12.11 -4.79
N MET A 357 23.33 -11.92 -5.54
CA MET A 357 23.27 -11.47 -6.93
C MET A 357 22.65 -12.52 -7.84
N GLU A 358 23.01 -13.80 -7.68
CA GLU A 358 22.39 -14.93 -8.39
C GLU A 358 20.89 -15.00 -8.12
N GLY A 359 20.47 -14.88 -6.84
CA GLY A 359 19.05 -14.88 -6.49
C GLY A 359 18.28 -13.72 -7.10
N LEU A 360 18.91 -12.53 -7.21
CA LEU A 360 18.30 -11.39 -7.88
C LEU A 360 18.20 -11.58 -9.39
N ASP A 361 19.22 -12.15 -10.01
CA ASP A 361 19.18 -12.49 -11.43
C ASP A 361 18.08 -13.52 -11.73
N ASP A 362 17.93 -14.55 -10.90
CA ASP A 362 16.85 -15.53 -10.96
C ASP A 362 15.47 -14.85 -10.85
N ALA A 363 15.32 -13.95 -9.87
CA ALA A 363 14.08 -13.21 -9.65
C ALA A 363 13.71 -12.30 -10.83
N LEU A 364 14.69 -11.57 -11.37
CA LEU A 364 14.52 -10.71 -12.53
C LEU A 364 14.20 -11.52 -13.80
N ALA A 365 14.85 -12.67 -13.99
CA ALA A 365 14.58 -13.58 -15.11
C ALA A 365 13.18 -14.20 -15.02
N ALA A 366 12.76 -14.64 -13.83
CA ALA A 366 11.42 -15.16 -13.57
C ALA A 366 10.33 -14.12 -13.88
N ARG A 367 10.58 -12.84 -13.55
CA ARG A 367 9.67 -11.74 -13.91
C ARG A 367 9.61 -11.50 -15.42
N ARG A 368 10.73 -11.54 -16.14
CA ARG A 368 10.73 -11.40 -17.61
C ARG A 368 9.88 -12.46 -18.30
N LYS A 369 9.92 -13.70 -17.79
CA LYS A 369 9.09 -14.81 -18.30
C LYS A 369 7.61 -14.67 -17.97
N ARG A 370 7.27 -14.07 -16.82
CA ARG A 370 5.87 -13.93 -16.35
C ARG A 370 5.19 -12.62 -16.75
N GLY A 371 5.92 -11.62 -17.24
CA GLY A 371 5.38 -10.27 -17.43
C GLY A 371 5.21 -9.54 -16.10
N HIS A 372 5.01 -8.22 -16.13
CA HIS A 372 4.88 -7.41 -14.93
C HIS A 372 3.65 -7.81 -14.11
N GLY A 373 3.86 -8.30 -12.89
CA GLY A 373 2.96 -8.08 -11.76
C GLY A 373 1.54 -8.64 -11.92
N GLY A 374 1.35 -9.78 -12.60
CA GLY A 374 0.14 -10.63 -12.67
C GLY A 374 -1.20 -10.02 -12.24
N VAL A 375 -2.27 -10.14 -13.02
CA VAL A 375 -3.63 -9.70 -12.65
C VAL A 375 -4.02 -10.06 -11.20
N ASP A 376 -3.59 -11.21 -10.68
CA ASP A 376 -3.80 -11.60 -9.29
C ASP A 376 -3.10 -10.70 -8.25
N ALA A 377 -1.91 -10.17 -8.54
CA ALA A 377 -1.22 -9.25 -7.65
C ALA A 377 -1.99 -7.92 -7.53
N VAL A 378 -2.55 -7.44 -8.64
CA VAL A 378 -3.46 -6.27 -8.65
C VAL A 378 -4.69 -6.52 -7.78
N VAL A 379 -5.28 -7.71 -7.88
CA VAL A 379 -6.41 -8.14 -7.02
C VAL A 379 -5.98 -8.17 -5.55
N ARG A 380 -4.89 -8.88 -5.21
CA ARG A 380 -4.39 -9.00 -3.84
C ARG A 380 -3.99 -7.67 -3.21
N ALA A 381 -3.54 -6.71 -4.02
CA ALA A 381 -3.20 -5.37 -3.58
C ALA A 381 -4.43 -4.49 -3.28
N GLY A 382 -5.64 -4.93 -3.63
CA GLY A 382 -6.87 -4.12 -3.53
C GLY A 382 -6.98 -3.05 -4.62
N LEU A 383 -6.22 -3.19 -5.71
CA LEU A 383 -6.12 -2.19 -6.78
C LEU A 383 -6.99 -2.52 -8.00
N CYS A 384 -7.60 -3.70 -8.04
CA CYS A 384 -8.46 -4.09 -9.15
C CYS A 384 -9.71 -3.20 -9.22
N ALA A 385 -9.84 -2.46 -10.32
CA ALA A 385 -11.01 -1.64 -10.60
C ALA A 385 -12.21 -2.45 -11.14
N GLY A 386 -12.02 -3.71 -11.52
CA GLY A 386 -13.07 -4.54 -12.11
C GLY A 386 -13.46 -4.13 -13.53
N CYS A 387 -12.56 -3.49 -14.29
CA CYS A 387 -12.85 -3.01 -15.65
C CYS A 387 -12.99 -4.12 -16.71
N GLY A 388 -12.58 -5.36 -16.41
CA GLY A 388 -12.71 -6.48 -17.34
C GLY A 388 -11.72 -6.50 -18.51
N ALA A 389 -10.73 -5.61 -18.55
CA ALA A 389 -9.71 -5.57 -19.62
C ALA A 389 -8.93 -6.89 -19.74
N CYS A 390 -8.52 -7.48 -18.61
CA CYS A 390 -7.84 -8.78 -18.57
C CYS A 390 -8.69 -9.89 -19.18
N ARG A 391 -9.96 -10.03 -18.75
CA ARG A 391 -10.92 -10.99 -19.31
C ARG A 391 -11.13 -10.77 -20.80
N SER A 392 -11.33 -9.52 -21.22
CA SER A 392 -11.52 -9.17 -22.63
C SER A 392 -10.32 -9.55 -23.50
N SER A 393 -9.11 -9.38 -22.97
CA SER A 393 -7.84 -9.68 -23.67
C SER A 393 -7.47 -11.16 -23.75
N CYS A 394 -8.07 -12.02 -22.93
CA CYS A 394 -7.67 -13.42 -22.84
C CYS A 394 -8.28 -14.25 -23.97
N ALA A 395 -7.49 -14.52 -25.01
CA ALA A 395 -7.89 -15.31 -26.18
C ALA A 395 -8.19 -16.79 -25.85
N LYS A 396 -7.64 -17.32 -24.75
CA LYS A 396 -7.90 -18.71 -24.30
C LYS A 396 -9.16 -18.84 -23.44
N GLY A 397 -9.84 -17.73 -23.12
CA GLY A 397 -11.00 -17.76 -22.22
C GLY A 397 -10.63 -18.24 -20.80
N ALA A 398 -9.37 -18.10 -20.40
CA ALA A 398 -8.85 -18.57 -19.12
C ALA A 398 -9.14 -17.61 -17.96
N ILE A 399 -9.93 -16.55 -18.16
CA ILE A 399 -10.25 -15.56 -17.12
C ILE A 399 -11.76 -15.33 -17.06
N SER A 400 -12.36 -15.63 -15.92
CA SER A 400 -13.73 -15.28 -15.53
C SER A 400 -13.73 -14.03 -14.63
N MET A 401 -14.87 -13.35 -14.51
CA MET A 401 -15.07 -12.28 -13.53
C MET A 401 -16.06 -12.81 -12.48
N GLU A 402 -15.63 -12.97 -11.24
CA GLU A 402 -16.39 -13.61 -10.17
C GLU A 402 -16.52 -12.70 -8.95
N GLU A 403 -17.61 -12.82 -8.20
CA GLU A 403 -17.85 -11.99 -7.03
C GLU A 403 -16.94 -12.40 -5.86
N GLY A 404 -16.16 -11.46 -5.36
CA GLY A 404 -15.36 -11.66 -4.15
C GLY A 404 -16.20 -11.63 -2.86
N PRO A 405 -15.56 -11.80 -1.68
CA PRO A 405 -16.26 -11.82 -0.40
C PRO A 405 -17.08 -10.56 -0.12
N ASP A 406 -16.61 -9.38 -0.53
CA ASP A 406 -17.32 -8.10 -0.37
C ASP A 406 -18.27 -7.76 -1.54
N GLY A 407 -18.46 -8.71 -2.47
CA GLY A 407 -19.31 -8.58 -3.66
C GLY A 407 -18.59 -7.99 -4.87
N ALA A 408 -17.36 -7.50 -4.73
CA ALA A 408 -16.62 -6.92 -5.84
C ALA A 408 -16.29 -7.98 -6.90
N LEU A 409 -16.68 -7.75 -8.16
CA LEU A 409 -16.25 -8.60 -9.29
C LEU A 409 -14.74 -8.56 -9.51
N LEU A 410 -14.06 -9.70 -9.37
CA LEU A 410 -12.62 -9.86 -9.51
C LEU A 410 -12.30 -10.88 -10.62
N PRO A 411 -11.21 -10.69 -11.37
CA PRO A 411 -10.76 -11.69 -12.32
C PRO A 411 -10.26 -12.95 -11.58
N VAL A 412 -10.70 -14.11 -12.05
CA VAL A 412 -10.26 -15.43 -11.60
C VAL A 412 -9.64 -16.15 -12.79
N ILE A 413 -8.43 -16.69 -12.61
CA ILE A 413 -7.68 -17.38 -13.66
C ILE A 413 -7.93 -18.89 -13.55
N ASP A 414 -8.34 -19.50 -14.66
CA ASP A 414 -8.40 -20.95 -14.83
C ASP A 414 -7.02 -21.43 -15.31
N ASP A 415 -6.25 -22.01 -14.39
CA ASP A 415 -4.90 -22.50 -14.65
C ASP A 415 -4.86 -23.62 -15.69
N ALA A 416 -5.94 -24.40 -15.86
CA ALA A 416 -6.00 -25.46 -16.87
C ALA A 416 -6.10 -24.90 -18.30
N LYS A 417 -6.66 -23.69 -18.46
CA LYS A 417 -6.75 -23.00 -19.76
C LYS A 417 -5.63 -21.97 -19.97
N CYS A 418 -4.99 -21.52 -18.88
CA CYS A 418 -3.98 -20.48 -18.93
C CYS A 418 -2.70 -21.01 -19.58
N VAL A 419 -2.23 -20.32 -20.62
CA VAL A 419 -0.95 -20.61 -21.29
C VAL A 419 0.16 -19.64 -20.90
N SER A 420 -0.04 -18.88 -19.80
CA SER A 420 0.92 -17.93 -19.24
C SER A 420 1.49 -16.90 -20.25
N CYS A 421 0.67 -16.45 -21.22
CA CYS A 421 1.11 -15.51 -22.28
C CYS A 421 1.32 -14.03 -21.82
N GLY A 422 0.90 -13.69 -20.60
CA GLY A 422 1.03 -12.33 -20.02
C GLY A 422 0.17 -11.24 -20.68
N THR A 423 -0.73 -11.59 -21.62
CA THR A 423 -1.58 -10.60 -22.31
C THR A 423 -2.54 -9.89 -21.35
N CYS A 424 -3.08 -10.61 -20.37
CA CYS A 424 -3.97 -10.06 -19.35
C CYS A 424 -3.28 -9.01 -18.47
N ASP A 425 -1.98 -9.16 -18.22
CA ASP A 425 -1.18 -8.22 -17.45
C ASP A 425 -0.94 -6.94 -18.25
N ARG A 426 -0.57 -7.06 -19.52
CA ARG A 426 -0.41 -5.93 -20.45
C ARG A 426 -1.73 -5.20 -20.74
N ALA A 427 -2.87 -5.89 -20.62
CA ALA A 427 -4.17 -5.26 -20.75
C ALA A 427 -4.62 -4.57 -19.45
N CYS A 428 -4.08 -4.94 -18.30
CA CYS A 428 -4.49 -4.37 -17.02
C CYS A 428 -3.95 -2.94 -16.87
N PRO A 429 -4.81 -1.92 -16.71
CA PRO A 429 -4.38 -0.51 -16.65
C PRO A 429 -3.64 -0.15 -15.34
N VAL A 430 -3.56 -1.08 -14.36
CA VAL A 430 -2.74 -0.91 -13.16
C VAL A 430 -1.30 -1.37 -13.40
N ASN A 431 -1.12 -2.39 -14.24
CA ASN A 431 0.19 -2.95 -14.58
C ASN A 431 0.82 -2.27 -15.80
N SER A 432 0.01 -1.55 -16.57
CA SER A 432 0.40 -0.93 -17.84
C SER A 432 0.31 0.58 -17.73
N HIS A 433 1.18 1.27 -18.46
CA HIS A 433 1.13 2.73 -18.52
C HIS A 433 -0.06 3.18 -19.36
N VAL A 434 -1.01 3.89 -18.74
CA VAL A 434 -2.08 4.60 -19.43
C VAL A 434 -1.82 6.10 -19.28
N GLU A 435 -1.67 6.78 -20.41
CA GLU A 435 -1.36 8.20 -20.44
C GLU A 435 -2.53 9.02 -19.87
N LEU A 436 -2.19 10.05 -19.10
CA LEU A 436 -3.13 11.01 -18.53
C LEU A 436 -2.74 12.40 -19.02
N ALA A 437 -3.71 13.17 -19.48
CA ALA A 437 -3.49 14.51 -20.01
C ALA A 437 -4.09 15.56 -19.07
N PRO A 438 -3.38 16.68 -18.81
CA PRO A 438 -4.02 17.83 -18.18
C PRO A 438 -5.12 18.39 -19.11
N PRO A 439 -6.25 18.86 -18.59
CA PRO A 439 -7.27 19.52 -19.40
C PRO A 439 -6.71 20.77 -20.08
N SER A 440 -6.94 20.88 -21.38
CA SER A 440 -6.64 22.06 -22.19
C SER A 440 -7.69 23.16 -22.07
N ALA A 441 -8.92 22.79 -21.74
CA ALA A 441 -10.03 23.72 -21.52
C ALA A 441 -11.02 23.16 -20.49
N CYS A 442 -11.79 24.06 -19.86
CA CYS A 442 -12.86 23.75 -18.92
C CYS A 442 -14.10 24.56 -19.32
N TYR A 443 -15.25 23.90 -19.44
CA TYR A 443 -16.51 24.54 -19.81
C TYR A 443 -17.59 24.27 -18.76
N ALA A 444 -18.40 25.29 -18.50
CA ALA A 444 -19.77 25.12 -18.05
C ALA A 444 -20.64 24.77 -19.26
N ALA A 445 -21.36 23.65 -19.19
CA ALA A 445 -22.11 23.14 -20.32
C ALA A 445 -23.52 22.71 -19.94
N TRP A 446 -24.49 23.06 -20.79
CA TRP A 446 -25.87 22.61 -20.66
C TRP A 446 -26.60 22.57 -22.00
N MET A 447 -27.64 21.76 -22.07
CA MET A 447 -28.62 21.75 -23.15
C MET A 447 -29.85 22.56 -22.74
N GLU A 448 -30.45 23.30 -23.68
CA GLU A 448 -31.65 24.10 -23.47
C GLU A 448 -32.91 23.45 -24.07
N GLY A 449 -34.07 23.83 -23.52
CA GLY A 449 -35.39 23.48 -24.06
C GLY A 449 -35.67 21.97 -24.20
N ASP A 450 -36.51 21.63 -25.18
CA ASP A 450 -36.96 20.27 -25.47
C ASP A 450 -35.84 19.34 -25.98
N ALA A 451 -34.67 19.88 -26.33
CA ALA A 451 -33.52 19.08 -26.75
C ALA A 451 -32.93 18.26 -25.59
N ARG A 452 -33.08 18.73 -24.33
CA ARG A 452 -32.55 18.03 -23.16
C ARG A 452 -33.48 16.91 -22.73
N ASP A 453 -33.00 15.67 -22.79
CA ASP A 453 -33.72 14.55 -22.21
C ASP A 453 -33.96 14.77 -20.69
N PRO A 454 -35.21 14.68 -20.20
CA PRO A 454 -35.55 14.98 -18.80
C PRO A 454 -34.92 14.00 -17.79
N ARG A 455 -34.41 12.85 -18.25
CA ARG A 455 -33.66 11.88 -17.42
C ARG A 455 -32.20 12.29 -17.24
N SER A 456 -31.73 13.35 -17.90
CA SER A 456 -30.38 13.89 -17.71
C SER A 456 -30.23 14.51 -16.33
N THR A 457 -29.26 14.01 -15.55
CA THR A 457 -29.06 14.41 -14.14
C THR A 457 -28.26 15.71 -13.96
N SER A 458 -27.65 16.19 -15.03
CA SER A 458 -26.81 17.39 -15.09
C SER A 458 -27.14 18.20 -16.36
N GLY A 459 -26.17 18.85 -16.99
CA GLY A 459 -26.32 19.65 -18.22
C GLY A 459 -26.67 18.87 -19.50
N GLY A 460 -26.66 17.54 -19.48
CA GLY A 460 -27.05 16.72 -20.66
C GLY A 460 -25.92 16.40 -21.63
N VAL A 461 -24.66 16.74 -21.29
CA VAL A 461 -23.49 16.54 -22.18
C VAL A 461 -23.32 15.10 -22.67
N GLY A 462 -23.48 14.12 -21.78
CA GLY A 462 -23.37 12.71 -22.16
C GLY A 462 -24.44 12.27 -23.17
N HIS A 463 -25.66 12.80 -23.04
CA HIS A 463 -26.73 12.59 -24.01
C HIS A 463 -26.38 13.24 -25.35
N ALA A 464 -25.89 14.48 -25.33
CA ALA A 464 -25.50 15.21 -26.53
C ALA A 464 -24.40 14.50 -27.34
N LEU A 465 -23.35 14.02 -26.66
CA LEU A 465 -22.28 13.25 -27.27
C LEU A 465 -22.81 11.96 -27.93
N ALA A 466 -23.71 11.24 -27.25
CA ALA A 466 -24.32 10.04 -27.79
C ALA A 466 -25.19 10.33 -29.02
N CYS A 467 -26.01 11.37 -28.98
CA CYS A 467 -26.83 11.82 -30.11
C CYS A 467 -25.98 12.11 -31.33
N ARG A 468 -24.88 12.86 -31.16
CA ARG A 468 -23.95 13.15 -32.27
C ARG A 468 -23.29 11.89 -32.82
N CYS A 469 -22.82 10.99 -31.96
CA CYS A 469 -22.19 9.74 -32.40
C CYS A 469 -23.15 8.90 -33.24
N VAL A 470 -24.37 8.70 -32.74
CA VAL A 470 -25.39 7.87 -33.41
C VAL A 470 -25.92 8.52 -34.68
N ALA A 471 -26.19 9.83 -34.68
CA ALA A 471 -26.59 10.57 -35.88
C ALA A 471 -25.52 10.51 -36.99
N GLY A 472 -24.24 10.40 -36.61
CA GLY A 472 -23.12 10.19 -37.52
C GLY A 472 -22.91 8.74 -37.98
N GLY A 473 -23.87 7.84 -37.72
CA GLY A 473 -23.79 6.41 -38.08
C GLY A 473 -22.86 5.57 -37.19
N GLY A 474 -22.47 6.10 -36.03
CA GLY A 474 -21.63 5.41 -35.05
C GLY A 474 -22.41 4.66 -33.97
N THR A 475 -21.68 4.04 -33.04
CA THR A 475 -22.24 3.34 -31.88
C THR A 475 -21.84 4.04 -30.58
N ALA A 476 -22.81 4.39 -29.74
CA ALA A 476 -22.58 5.00 -28.43
C ALA A 476 -22.68 3.95 -27.31
N PHE A 477 -21.56 3.69 -26.64
CA PHE A 477 -21.48 2.79 -25.49
C PHE A 477 -21.60 3.56 -24.17
N GLY A 478 -22.43 3.05 -23.26
CA GLY A 478 -22.58 3.60 -21.92
C GLY A 478 -23.45 2.72 -21.01
N ALA A 479 -23.58 3.13 -19.75
CA ALA A 479 -24.27 2.34 -18.73
C ALA A 479 -25.80 2.48 -18.80
N VAL A 480 -26.49 1.33 -18.84
CA VAL A 480 -27.95 1.20 -18.80
C VAL A 480 -28.40 0.35 -17.62
N THR A 481 -29.61 0.62 -17.13
CA THR A 481 -30.30 -0.29 -16.20
C THR A 481 -30.81 -1.50 -16.97
N ASN A 482 -30.69 -2.67 -16.36
CA ASN A 482 -31.14 -3.94 -16.88
C ASN A 482 -31.78 -4.74 -15.74
N GLY A 483 -33.05 -4.46 -15.48
CA GLY A 483 -33.73 -4.88 -14.26
C GLY A 483 -33.00 -4.37 -13.02
N ALA A 484 -32.64 -5.27 -12.11
CA ALA A 484 -31.93 -4.98 -10.86
C ALA A 484 -30.40 -4.76 -11.03
N ALA A 485 -29.86 -4.85 -12.26
CA ALA A 485 -28.43 -4.70 -12.53
C ALA A 485 -28.13 -3.52 -13.47
N VAL A 486 -26.87 -3.09 -13.51
CA VAL A 486 -26.39 -2.07 -14.47
C VAL A 486 -25.31 -2.65 -15.38
N ARG A 487 -25.43 -2.48 -16.70
CA ARG A 487 -24.44 -2.96 -17.67
C ARG A 487 -24.14 -1.90 -18.72
N HIS A 488 -22.97 -1.98 -19.33
CA HIS A 488 -22.67 -1.24 -20.55
C HIS A 488 -23.29 -1.93 -21.76
N VAL A 489 -23.81 -1.14 -22.70
CA VAL A 489 -24.33 -1.61 -24.00
C VAL A 489 -23.99 -0.58 -25.08
N GLY A 490 -23.92 -1.01 -26.33
CA GLY A 490 -23.86 -0.12 -27.49
C GLY A 490 -25.25 0.25 -28.00
N ILE A 491 -25.48 1.53 -28.26
CA ILE A 491 -26.72 2.07 -28.84
C ILE A 491 -26.44 2.66 -30.22
N THR A 492 -27.26 2.28 -31.20
CA THR A 492 -27.18 2.73 -32.60
C THR A 492 -28.45 3.45 -33.08
N SER A 493 -29.47 3.56 -32.22
CA SER A 493 -30.74 4.22 -32.54
C SER A 493 -30.92 5.48 -31.69
N LEU A 494 -31.23 6.61 -32.34
CA LEU A 494 -31.51 7.88 -31.65
C LEU A 494 -32.64 7.74 -30.63
N GLY A 495 -33.66 6.93 -30.92
CA GLY A 495 -34.81 6.68 -30.04
C GLY A 495 -34.47 5.90 -28.77
N GLU A 496 -33.27 5.35 -28.65
CA GLU A 496 -32.84 4.55 -27.49
C GLU A 496 -31.77 5.22 -26.63
N ILE A 497 -31.22 6.37 -27.06
CA ILE A 497 -30.11 7.05 -26.36
C ILE A 497 -30.47 7.41 -24.92
N TRP A 498 -31.74 7.68 -24.67
CA TRP A 498 -32.24 7.97 -23.34
C TRP A 498 -31.92 6.91 -22.28
N ARG A 499 -31.68 5.65 -22.69
CA ARG A 499 -31.29 4.55 -21.80
C ARG A 499 -29.93 4.82 -21.15
N LEU A 500 -29.06 5.56 -21.83
CA LEU A 500 -27.75 5.99 -21.34
C LEU A 500 -27.85 7.14 -20.33
N CYS A 501 -28.97 7.89 -20.32
CA CYS A 501 -29.14 9.05 -19.46
C CYS A 501 -29.24 8.69 -17.97
N GLY A 502 -28.84 9.64 -17.14
CA GLY A 502 -28.91 9.55 -15.69
C GLY A 502 -27.72 8.83 -15.04
N SER A 503 -27.47 9.18 -13.78
CA SER A 503 -26.37 8.65 -12.99
C SER A 503 -26.73 7.29 -12.40
N LYS A 504 -25.82 6.31 -12.52
CA LYS A 504 -25.95 4.98 -11.92
C LYS A 504 -24.91 4.83 -10.82
N TYR A 505 -25.33 4.72 -9.56
CA TYR A 505 -24.43 4.71 -8.39
C TYR A 505 -24.02 3.30 -7.98
N VAL A 506 -23.63 2.51 -8.98
CA VAL A 506 -23.19 1.13 -8.87
C VAL A 506 -22.18 0.85 -9.98
N GLN A 507 -21.26 -0.08 -9.78
CA GLN A 507 -20.35 -0.53 -10.82
C GLN A 507 -21.15 -1.15 -11.98
N SER A 508 -21.02 -0.61 -13.18
CA SER A 508 -21.59 -1.26 -14.36
C SER A 508 -20.72 -2.42 -14.82
N ASP A 509 -21.37 -3.49 -15.27
CA ASP A 509 -20.71 -4.62 -15.93
C ASP A 509 -20.36 -4.26 -17.38
N ILE A 510 -19.10 -4.49 -17.76
CA ILE A 510 -18.60 -4.23 -19.12
C ILE A 510 -18.96 -5.36 -20.09
N GLY A 511 -19.14 -6.60 -19.61
CA GLY A 511 -19.41 -7.76 -20.45
C GLY A 511 -18.40 -7.90 -21.61
N ASP A 512 -18.92 -7.94 -22.85
CA ASP A 512 -18.14 -8.04 -24.09
C ASP A 512 -17.93 -6.71 -24.82
N CYS A 513 -18.35 -5.57 -24.24
CA CYS A 513 -18.30 -4.25 -24.89
C CYS A 513 -16.91 -3.89 -25.42
N TYR A 514 -15.82 -4.20 -24.71
CA TYR A 514 -14.48 -3.91 -25.20
C TYR A 514 -14.13 -4.66 -26.50
N ARG A 515 -14.55 -5.92 -26.60
CA ARG A 515 -14.33 -6.73 -27.81
C ARG A 515 -15.20 -6.25 -28.97
N GLU A 516 -16.45 -5.91 -28.68
CA GLU A 516 -17.37 -5.30 -29.65
C GLU A 516 -16.79 -3.99 -30.19
N ILE A 517 -16.36 -3.09 -29.30
CA ILE A 517 -15.72 -1.82 -29.67
C ILE A 517 -14.51 -2.07 -30.58
N ARG A 518 -13.61 -3.01 -30.25
CA ARG A 518 -12.48 -3.35 -31.13
C ARG A 518 -12.96 -3.80 -32.52
N SER A 519 -13.99 -4.62 -32.59
CA SER A 519 -14.56 -5.08 -33.86
C SER A 519 -15.08 -3.92 -34.72
N LEU A 520 -15.84 -3.01 -34.10
CA LEU A 520 -16.40 -1.82 -34.76
C LEU A 520 -15.29 -0.85 -35.21
N LEU A 521 -14.25 -0.68 -34.40
CA LEU A 521 -13.12 0.18 -34.74
C LEU A 521 -12.31 -0.40 -35.91
N VAL A 522 -12.14 -1.73 -35.96
CA VAL A 522 -11.49 -2.43 -37.08
C VAL A 522 -12.30 -2.30 -38.37
N SER A 523 -13.64 -2.30 -38.29
CA SER A 523 -14.50 -2.06 -39.46
C SER A 523 -14.63 -0.58 -39.85
N GLY A 524 -13.90 0.33 -39.19
CA GLY A 524 -13.87 1.75 -39.49
C GLY A 524 -15.07 2.55 -38.94
N GLN A 525 -15.94 1.94 -38.13
CA GLN A 525 -17.07 2.64 -37.54
C GLN A 525 -16.65 3.62 -36.44
N LYS A 526 -17.42 4.70 -36.28
CA LYS A 526 -17.25 5.66 -35.18
C LYS A 526 -17.82 5.08 -33.89
N VAL A 527 -17.10 5.25 -32.79
CA VAL A 527 -17.50 4.77 -31.47
C VAL A 527 -17.33 5.89 -30.45
N LEU A 528 -18.38 6.11 -29.65
CA LEU A 528 -18.30 6.86 -28.39
C LEU A 528 -18.31 5.86 -27.25
N PHE A 529 -17.37 5.96 -26.31
CA PHE A 529 -17.41 5.20 -25.06
C PHE A 529 -17.49 6.14 -23.85
N THR A 530 -18.56 6.02 -23.08
CA THR A 530 -18.77 6.76 -21.83
C THR A 530 -18.67 5.83 -20.63
N GLY A 531 -17.91 6.19 -19.60
CA GLY A 531 -17.72 5.33 -18.44
C GLY A 531 -16.96 5.98 -17.30
N THR A 532 -16.70 5.22 -16.24
CA THR A 532 -15.81 5.70 -15.18
C THR A 532 -14.37 5.81 -15.71
N PRO A 533 -13.50 6.64 -15.11
CA PRO A 533 -12.11 6.77 -15.56
C PRO A 533 -11.36 5.42 -15.61
N CYS A 534 -11.60 4.53 -14.65
CA CYS A 534 -10.98 3.20 -14.65
C CYS A 534 -11.50 2.29 -15.78
N GLN A 535 -12.75 2.46 -16.23
CA GLN A 535 -13.28 1.77 -17.41
C GLN A 535 -12.73 2.35 -18.72
N VAL A 536 -12.54 3.67 -18.80
CA VAL A 536 -11.88 4.28 -19.97
C VAL A 536 -10.42 3.84 -20.07
N ALA A 537 -9.70 3.85 -18.95
CA ALA A 537 -8.34 3.33 -18.88
C ALA A 537 -8.26 1.84 -19.25
N GLY A 538 -9.21 1.03 -18.79
CA GLY A 538 -9.33 -0.38 -19.17
C GLY A 538 -9.50 -0.58 -20.67
N LEU A 539 -10.37 0.21 -21.32
CA LEU A 539 -10.57 0.17 -22.77
C LEU A 539 -9.30 0.58 -23.54
N ARG A 540 -8.68 1.72 -23.18
CA ARG A 540 -7.46 2.22 -23.84
C ARG A 540 -6.32 1.20 -23.73
N SER A 541 -6.11 0.65 -22.54
CA SER A 541 -5.10 -0.39 -22.26
C SER A 541 -5.38 -1.68 -23.04
N PHE A 542 -6.64 -2.13 -23.11
CA PHE A 542 -7.03 -3.30 -23.91
C PHE A 542 -6.78 -3.09 -25.42
N LEU A 543 -7.08 -1.89 -25.95
CA LEU A 543 -6.88 -1.57 -27.36
C LEU A 543 -5.39 -1.45 -27.72
N GLY A 544 -4.56 -0.99 -26.78
CA GLY A 544 -3.09 -0.92 -26.88
C GLY A 544 -2.56 0.16 -27.83
N LYS A 545 -3.44 0.98 -28.41
CA LYS A 545 -3.12 2.13 -29.26
C LYS A 545 -4.30 3.12 -29.29
N ASP A 546 -4.03 4.35 -29.71
CA ASP A 546 -5.09 5.31 -29.97
C ASP A 546 -5.80 5.00 -31.30
N TRP A 547 -7.11 5.25 -31.34
CA TRP A 547 -7.95 5.03 -32.52
C TRP A 547 -8.60 6.35 -32.94
N PRO A 548 -8.45 6.79 -34.21
CA PRO A 548 -9.06 8.05 -34.68
C PRO A 548 -10.58 8.06 -34.59
N ASN A 549 -11.22 6.90 -34.78
CA ASN A 549 -12.66 6.68 -34.75
C ASN A 549 -13.21 6.36 -33.36
N LEU A 550 -12.39 6.43 -32.30
CA LEU A 550 -12.84 6.29 -30.90
C LEU A 550 -12.77 7.63 -30.18
N THR A 551 -13.91 8.08 -29.68
CA THR A 551 -14.01 9.16 -28.68
C THR A 551 -14.36 8.57 -27.34
N THR A 552 -13.65 8.97 -26.28
CA THR A 552 -13.92 8.54 -24.91
C THR A 552 -14.33 9.72 -24.03
N ALA A 553 -15.35 9.53 -23.19
CA ALA A 553 -15.73 10.49 -22.17
C ALA A 553 -15.76 9.80 -20.79
N ASP A 554 -14.86 10.20 -19.90
CA ASP A 554 -14.86 9.72 -18.52
C ASP A 554 -15.68 10.62 -17.59
N LEU A 555 -16.00 10.12 -16.40
CA LEU A 555 -16.77 10.84 -15.39
C LEU A 555 -15.89 11.40 -14.27
N VAL A 556 -16.28 12.54 -13.70
CA VAL A 556 -15.86 12.89 -12.33
C VAL A 556 -16.50 11.89 -11.36
N CYS A 557 -15.73 10.88 -10.94
CA CYS A 557 -16.26 9.68 -10.28
C CYS A 557 -15.83 9.58 -8.81
N HIS A 558 -16.81 9.49 -7.91
CA HIS A 558 -16.59 9.30 -6.46
C HIS A 558 -16.19 7.88 -6.08
N GLY A 559 -16.61 6.88 -6.85
CA GLY A 559 -16.41 5.47 -6.52
C GLY A 559 -17.64 4.65 -6.88
N THR A 560 -17.47 3.34 -6.92
CA THR A 560 -18.52 2.42 -7.35
C THR A 560 -18.69 1.30 -6.32
N PRO A 561 -19.90 1.07 -5.81
CA PRO A 561 -20.22 -0.15 -5.08
C PRO A 561 -20.34 -1.35 -6.03
N PRO A 562 -20.15 -2.58 -5.52
CA PRO A 562 -20.46 -3.78 -6.28
C PRO A 562 -21.96 -3.96 -6.58
N GLN A 563 -22.27 -4.64 -7.69
CA GLN A 563 -23.64 -4.93 -8.13
C GLN A 563 -24.42 -5.78 -7.12
N ARG A 564 -23.74 -6.74 -6.47
CA ARG A 564 -24.35 -7.61 -5.46
C ARG A 564 -25.07 -6.81 -4.38
N LEU A 565 -24.45 -5.72 -3.89
CA LEU A 565 -25.02 -4.92 -2.82
C LEU A 565 -26.31 -4.20 -3.24
N LEU A 566 -26.39 -3.77 -4.51
CA LEU A 566 -27.62 -3.17 -5.04
C LEU A 566 -28.72 -4.20 -5.17
N ARG A 567 -28.40 -5.39 -5.68
CA ARG A 567 -29.34 -6.50 -5.83
C ARG A 567 -29.86 -6.99 -4.47
N GLU A 568 -28.99 -7.24 -3.50
CA GLU A 568 -29.38 -7.63 -2.14
C GLU A 568 -30.27 -6.56 -1.49
N HIS A 569 -29.97 -5.27 -1.73
CA HIS A 569 -30.81 -4.19 -1.24
C HIS A 569 -32.20 -4.16 -1.90
N ILE A 570 -32.25 -4.31 -3.22
CA ILE A 570 -33.50 -4.42 -3.99
C ILE A 570 -34.35 -5.59 -3.45
N GLU A 571 -33.73 -6.76 -3.26
CA GLU A 571 -34.40 -7.93 -2.67
C GLU A 571 -34.92 -7.62 -1.26
N SER A 572 -34.15 -6.91 -0.43
CA SER A 572 -34.60 -6.54 0.92
C SER A 572 -35.78 -5.57 0.95
N VAL A 573 -35.96 -4.70 -0.05
CA VAL A 573 -37.01 -3.66 -0.03
C VAL A 573 -38.19 -3.94 -0.97
N VAL A 574 -38.00 -4.77 -1.98
CA VAL A 574 -39.04 -5.17 -2.96
C VAL A 574 -39.45 -6.64 -2.82
N GLY A 575 -38.64 -7.48 -2.17
CA GLY A 575 -38.86 -8.91 -1.99
C GLY A 575 -38.40 -9.76 -3.18
N ASP A 576 -38.81 -9.40 -4.40
CA ASP A 576 -38.45 -10.11 -5.63
C ASP A 576 -37.80 -9.19 -6.67
N ALA A 577 -36.49 -9.34 -6.87
CA ALA A 577 -35.72 -8.57 -7.85
C ALA A 577 -36.14 -8.84 -9.31
N GLY A 578 -36.81 -9.97 -9.60
CA GLY A 578 -37.32 -10.30 -10.93
C GLY A 578 -38.42 -9.36 -11.42
N LYS A 579 -39.10 -8.66 -10.50
CA LYS A 579 -40.15 -7.66 -10.82
C LYS A 579 -39.57 -6.31 -11.26
N VAL A 580 -38.27 -6.11 -11.13
CA VAL A 580 -37.63 -4.82 -11.39
C VAL A 580 -37.40 -4.65 -12.88
N THR A 581 -37.90 -3.54 -13.44
CA THR A 581 -37.70 -3.13 -14.83
C THR A 581 -36.66 -2.02 -14.94
N TYR A 582 -36.56 -1.13 -13.93
CA TYR A 582 -35.55 -0.07 -13.90
C TYR A 582 -35.16 0.35 -12.47
N VAL A 583 -33.99 0.98 -12.37
CA VAL A 583 -33.49 1.61 -11.14
C VAL A 583 -33.02 3.03 -11.46
N SER A 584 -33.66 4.04 -10.86
CA SER A 584 -33.21 5.42 -10.94
C SER A 584 -32.60 5.87 -9.63
N PHE A 585 -31.49 6.58 -9.69
CA PHE A 585 -30.85 7.15 -8.51
C PHE A 585 -31.17 8.62 -8.32
N ARG A 586 -31.71 9.30 -9.33
CA ARG A 586 -32.06 10.72 -9.23
C ARG A 586 -33.44 10.97 -9.82
N GLN A 587 -34.14 11.92 -9.22
CA GLN A 587 -35.33 12.52 -9.80
C GLN A 587 -35.15 14.04 -9.78
N LYS A 588 -35.03 14.65 -10.96
CA LYS A 588 -34.62 16.06 -11.11
C LYS A 588 -33.29 16.32 -10.39
N ASP A 589 -33.29 17.25 -9.43
CA ASP A 589 -32.16 17.66 -8.58
C ASP A 589 -32.04 16.84 -7.28
N LYS A 590 -32.98 15.91 -7.03
CA LYS A 590 -33.03 15.14 -5.78
C LYS A 590 -32.33 13.79 -5.89
N TYR A 591 -31.57 13.47 -4.85
CA TYR A 591 -31.03 12.14 -4.59
C TYR A 591 -32.15 11.24 -4.06
N LEU A 592 -32.87 10.61 -4.98
CA LEU A 592 -34.00 9.71 -4.72
C LEU A 592 -33.75 8.37 -5.42
N LEU A 593 -33.56 7.30 -4.63
CA LEU A 593 -33.49 5.95 -5.17
C LEU A 593 -34.92 5.51 -5.48
N THR A 594 -35.19 5.14 -6.72
CA THR A 594 -36.49 4.63 -7.17
C THR A 594 -36.26 3.30 -7.89
N ILE A 595 -36.92 2.26 -7.40
CA ILE A 595 -36.92 0.92 -8.00
C ILE A 595 -38.30 0.74 -8.62
N GLY A 596 -38.36 0.55 -9.93
CA GLY A 596 -39.62 0.42 -10.67
C GLY A 596 -39.85 -0.98 -11.22
N GLY A 597 -41.12 -1.36 -11.32
CA GLY A 597 -41.62 -2.55 -12.01
C GLY A 597 -42.52 -2.16 -13.18
N GLU A 598 -43.32 -3.10 -13.66
CA GLU A 598 -44.23 -2.89 -14.80
C GLU A 598 -45.34 -1.87 -14.49
N GLU A 599 -45.92 -1.94 -13.29
CA GLU A 599 -47.06 -1.09 -12.86
C GLU A 599 -46.64 0.23 -12.20
N GLY A 600 -45.34 0.55 -12.14
CA GLY A 600 -44.82 1.79 -11.56
C GLY A 600 -43.73 1.58 -10.51
N ALA A 601 -43.56 2.54 -9.59
CA ALA A 601 -42.52 2.49 -8.57
C ALA A 601 -42.87 1.47 -7.47
N LEU A 602 -42.01 0.46 -7.27
CA LEU A 602 -42.12 -0.55 -6.22
C LEU A 602 -41.52 -0.05 -4.90
N TYR A 603 -40.47 0.78 -5.00
CA TYR A 603 -39.81 1.39 -3.85
C TYR A 603 -39.28 2.77 -4.22
N SER A 604 -39.37 3.71 -3.30
CA SER A 604 -38.77 5.04 -3.47
C SER A 604 -38.36 5.64 -2.12
N ALA A 605 -37.08 6.00 -1.98
CA ALA A 605 -36.57 6.59 -0.76
C ALA A 605 -35.43 7.59 -1.01
N GLU A 606 -35.47 8.67 -0.24
CA GLU A 606 -34.38 9.66 -0.21
C GLU A 606 -33.18 9.11 0.55
N LEU A 607 -32.00 9.66 0.25
CA LEU A 607 -30.71 9.37 0.90
C LEU A 607 -30.79 9.10 2.42
N GLN A 608 -31.62 9.88 3.13
CA GLN A 608 -31.65 9.79 4.58
C GLN A 608 -32.32 8.49 5.04
N ARG A 609 -33.31 7.98 4.31
CA ARG A 609 -34.18 6.85 4.66
C ARG A 609 -33.75 5.53 4.03
N ASP A 610 -32.77 5.57 3.14
CA ASP A 610 -32.32 4.44 2.37
C ASP A 610 -30.92 3.98 2.81
N SER A 611 -30.77 2.70 3.13
CA SER A 611 -29.51 2.12 3.62
C SER A 611 -28.44 2.08 2.53
N TYR A 612 -28.80 1.73 1.29
CA TYR A 612 -27.87 1.65 0.16
C TYR A 612 -27.32 3.03 -0.19
N TYR A 613 -28.22 3.99 -0.32
CA TYR A 613 -27.87 5.34 -0.72
C TYR A 613 -27.07 6.06 0.36
N HIS A 614 -27.44 5.86 1.64
CA HIS A 614 -26.65 6.32 2.78
C HIS A 614 -25.24 5.75 2.72
N SER A 615 -25.12 4.46 2.44
CA SER A 615 -23.85 3.76 2.33
C SER A 615 -22.99 4.26 1.16
N PHE A 616 -23.60 4.52 0.01
CA PHE A 616 -22.93 5.12 -1.14
C PHE A 616 -22.39 6.53 -0.81
N MET A 617 -23.25 7.44 -0.31
CA MET A 617 -22.85 8.82 -0.02
C MET A 617 -21.85 8.91 1.13
N GLY A 618 -21.92 7.96 2.07
CA GLY A 618 -20.97 7.81 3.17
C GLY A 618 -19.63 7.20 2.77
N CYS A 619 -19.40 6.85 1.50
CA CYS A 619 -18.20 6.14 1.03
C CYS A 619 -17.94 4.84 1.83
N LEU A 620 -19.01 4.12 2.22
CA LEU A 620 -18.92 2.91 3.05
C LEU A 620 -18.67 1.65 2.22
N VAL A 621 -19.23 1.61 1.01
CA VAL A 621 -19.36 0.39 0.19
C VAL A 621 -18.62 0.47 -1.14
N PHE A 622 -17.73 1.46 -1.33
CA PHE A 622 -16.91 1.53 -2.53
C PHE A 622 -15.88 0.40 -2.58
N ARG A 623 -15.48 0.02 -3.79
CA ARG A 623 -14.36 -0.91 -4.02
C ARG A 623 -13.07 -0.35 -3.40
N ASP A 624 -12.18 -1.24 -2.96
CA ASP A 624 -10.90 -0.83 -2.36
C ASP A 624 -10.08 0.07 -3.28
N SER A 625 -10.10 -0.23 -4.58
CA SER A 625 -9.42 0.55 -5.61
C SER A 625 -9.95 1.98 -5.73
N CYS A 626 -11.18 2.28 -5.29
CA CYS A 626 -11.71 3.65 -5.28
C CYS A 626 -11.03 4.54 -4.23
N PHE A 627 -10.51 3.96 -3.15
CA PHE A 627 -9.80 4.70 -2.09
C PHE A 627 -8.32 4.94 -2.41
N ALA A 628 -7.80 4.31 -3.47
CA ALA A 628 -6.46 4.49 -4.00
C ALA A 628 -6.48 4.79 -5.51
N CYS A 629 -7.58 5.39 -6.00
CA CYS A 629 -7.83 5.56 -7.43
C CYS A 629 -6.78 6.46 -8.10
N PRO A 630 -6.01 5.97 -9.09
CA PRO A 630 -4.96 6.77 -9.75
C PRO A 630 -5.53 7.86 -10.68
N TYR A 631 -6.83 7.78 -10.99
CA TYR A 631 -7.54 8.71 -11.88
C TYR A 631 -8.31 9.81 -11.12
N ALA A 632 -8.25 9.80 -9.78
CA ALA A 632 -8.91 10.81 -8.97
C ALA A 632 -7.99 12.03 -8.79
N LYS A 633 -7.68 12.68 -9.92
CA LYS A 633 -6.81 13.86 -10.05
C LYS A 633 -7.21 14.71 -11.26
N ALA A 634 -6.53 15.84 -11.45
CA ALA A 634 -6.86 16.83 -12.47
C ALA A 634 -6.55 16.32 -13.88
N GLU A 635 -5.44 15.60 -14.06
CA GLU A 635 -5.10 14.95 -15.33
C GLU A 635 -6.00 13.73 -15.56
N ARG A 636 -6.51 13.61 -16.78
CA ARG A 636 -7.63 12.75 -17.15
C ARG A 636 -7.24 11.73 -18.21
N VAL A 637 -8.01 10.64 -18.27
CA VAL A 637 -7.75 9.51 -19.17
C VAL A 637 -8.67 9.49 -20.39
N GLY A 638 -9.89 9.98 -20.26
CA GLY A 638 -10.82 10.17 -21.37
C GLY A 638 -10.44 11.38 -22.22
N ASP A 639 -10.86 11.37 -23.48
CA ASP A 639 -10.71 12.52 -24.40
C ASP A 639 -11.50 13.73 -23.89
N LEU A 640 -12.63 13.45 -23.23
CA LEU A 640 -13.42 14.39 -22.44
C LEU A 640 -13.59 13.86 -21.01
N THR A 641 -13.79 14.76 -20.05
CA THR A 641 -14.32 14.43 -18.72
C THR A 641 -15.58 15.23 -18.46
N ILE A 642 -16.65 14.57 -18.00
CA ILE A 642 -17.92 15.22 -17.69
C ILE A 642 -18.36 14.97 -16.24
N GLY A 643 -19.06 15.92 -15.65
CA GLY A 643 -19.58 15.80 -14.28
C GLY A 643 -20.53 16.93 -13.90
N ASP A 644 -21.00 16.94 -12.65
CA ASP A 644 -21.73 18.07 -12.09
C ASP A 644 -20.76 19.24 -11.80
N PHE A 645 -21.11 20.47 -12.18
CA PHE A 645 -20.25 21.64 -11.94
C PHE A 645 -20.45 22.22 -10.52
N TRP A 646 -20.05 21.46 -9.50
CA TRP A 646 -20.27 21.83 -8.08
C TRP A 646 -19.60 23.14 -7.64
N GLY A 647 -18.51 23.54 -8.29
CA GLY A 647 -17.75 24.74 -7.94
C GLY A 647 -18.16 26.01 -8.68
N LEU A 648 -19.12 25.91 -9.61
CA LEU A 648 -19.58 27.05 -10.40
C LEU A 648 -20.44 27.98 -9.56
N ASP A 649 -20.05 29.25 -9.49
CA ASP A 649 -20.97 30.31 -9.11
C ASP A 649 -21.88 30.63 -10.30
N ARG A 650 -23.10 30.10 -10.25
CA ARG A 650 -24.08 30.24 -11.33
C ARG A 650 -24.51 31.69 -11.59
N THR A 651 -24.27 32.61 -10.66
CA THR A 651 -24.59 34.05 -10.86
C THR A 651 -23.62 34.73 -11.82
N THR A 652 -22.48 34.09 -12.09
CA THR A 652 -21.42 34.59 -12.98
C THR A 652 -21.51 34.03 -14.40
N LEU A 653 -22.57 33.29 -14.72
CA LEU A 653 -22.84 32.84 -16.08
C LEU A 653 -23.19 34.04 -16.96
N SER A 654 -22.66 34.03 -18.18
CA SER A 654 -22.82 35.07 -19.19
C SER A 654 -24.24 35.18 -19.73
N VAL A 655 -25.02 34.11 -19.62
CA VAL A 655 -26.42 34.05 -20.06
C VAL A 655 -27.32 33.47 -18.96
N PRO A 656 -28.62 33.88 -18.91
CA PRO A 656 -29.59 33.28 -17.99
C PRO A 656 -29.74 31.78 -18.24
N TYR A 657 -29.71 30.98 -17.18
CA TYR A 657 -29.81 29.53 -17.27
C TYR A 657 -30.81 28.94 -16.28
N GLN A 658 -31.55 27.91 -16.70
CA GLN A 658 -32.42 27.11 -15.85
C GLN A 658 -32.03 25.62 -15.88
N GLY A 659 -31.70 25.05 -14.71
CA GLY A 659 -31.45 23.62 -14.54
C GLY A 659 -30.12 23.28 -13.85
N ASN A 660 -29.51 22.16 -14.26
CA ASN A 660 -28.21 21.71 -13.77
C ASN A 660 -27.11 21.90 -14.82
N VAL A 661 -25.99 22.51 -14.43
CA VAL A 661 -24.83 22.72 -15.30
C VAL A 661 -23.83 21.58 -15.13
N SER A 662 -23.33 21.07 -16.24
CA SER A 662 -22.20 20.13 -16.25
C SER A 662 -20.88 20.87 -16.35
N VAL A 663 -19.86 20.31 -15.72
CA VAL A 663 -18.47 20.61 -16.07
C VAL A 663 -18.06 19.71 -17.23
N VAL A 664 -17.36 20.28 -18.22
CA VAL A 664 -16.70 19.54 -19.30
C VAL A 664 -15.23 19.92 -19.33
N LEU A 665 -14.36 18.93 -19.18
CA LEU A 665 -12.92 19.11 -19.34
C LEU A 665 -12.49 18.51 -20.67
N VAL A 666 -11.73 19.27 -21.45
CA VAL A 666 -11.22 18.85 -22.76
C VAL A 666 -9.79 18.38 -22.63
N ASN A 667 -9.56 17.08 -22.78
CA ASN A 667 -8.29 16.44 -22.45
C ASN A 667 -7.50 15.98 -23.68
N SER A 668 -8.09 16.09 -24.88
CA SER A 668 -7.41 15.82 -26.15
C SER A 668 -8.01 16.62 -27.30
N LYS A 669 -7.30 16.70 -28.43
CA LYS A 669 -7.81 17.29 -29.68
C LYS A 669 -9.09 16.59 -30.16
N LYS A 670 -9.16 15.26 -30.06
CA LYS A 670 -10.37 14.48 -30.41
C LYS A 670 -11.56 14.86 -29.54
N GLY A 671 -11.32 15.12 -28.25
CA GLY A 671 -12.34 15.59 -27.32
C GLY A 671 -12.88 16.97 -27.72
N ASP A 672 -12.00 17.89 -28.05
CA ASP A 672 -12.35 19.24 -28.53
C ASP A 672 -13.22 19.18 -29.80
N GLU A 673 -12.82 18.40 -30.80
CA GLU A 673 -13.56 18.19 -32.05
C GLU A 673 -14.94 17.53 -31.82
N ALA A 674 -15.00 16.56 -30.91
CA ALA A 674 -16.23 15.88 -30.52
C ALA A 674 -17.20 16.80 -29.75
N LEU A 675 -16.70 17.86 -29.13
CA LEU A 675 -17.52 18.86 -28.43
C LEU A 675 -17.99 19.98 -29.36
N LYS A 676 -17.10 20.55 -30.18
CA LYS A 676 -17.37 21.75 -31.00
C LYS A 676 -18.45 21.60 -32.07
N GLY A 677 -18.61 20.41 -32.64
CA GLY A 677 -19.68 20.11 -33.61
C GLY A 677 -21.00 19.63 -32.99
N ILE A 678 -21.32 20.07 -31.77
CA ILE A 678 -22.64 19.88 -31.15
C ILE A 678 -23.30 21.25 -31.08
N ASP A 679 -24.22 21.54 -31.99
CA ASP A 679 -24.83 22.89 -32.08
C ASP A 679 -25.89 23.16 -31.01
N PHE A 680 -26.35 22.11 -30.34
CA PHE A 680 -27.45 22.16 -29.36
C PHE A 680 -26.96 22.09 -27.90
N ILE A 681 -25.68 22.37 -27.66
CA ILE A 681 -25.11 22.51 -26.32
C ILE A 681 -24.56 23.92 -26.15
N HIS A 682 -24.94 24.59 -25.08
CA HIS A 682 -24.30 25.83 -24.67
C HIS A 682 -22.98 25.49 -23.96
N LEU A 683 -21.91 26.19 -24.33
CA LEU A 683 -20.58 26.05 -23.74
C LEU A 683 -20.10 27.44 -23.32
N GLU A 684 -19.89 27.63 -22.03
CA GLU A 684 -19.25 28.81 -21.48
C GLU A 684 -17.89 28.42 -20.91
N GLU A 685 -16.81 29.03 -21.41
CA GLU A 685 -15.45 28.74 -20.94
C GLU A 685 -15.27 29.23 -19.50
N ARG A 686 -14.73 28.37 -18.64
CA ARG A 686 -14.54 28.60 -17.20
C ARG A 686 -13.12 28.26 -16.77
N GLN A 687 -12.74 28.71 -15.58
CA GLN A 687 -11.44 28.38 -15.03
C GLN A 687 -11.44 26.96 -14.47
N LEU A 688 -10.41 26.17 -14.81
CA LEU A 688 -10.25 24.80 -14.29
C LEU A 688 -10.24 24.76 -12.75
N SER A 689 -9.73 25.81 -12.11
CA SER A 689 -9.71 25.95 -10.65
C SER A 689 -11.11 25.90 -10.03
N GLU A 690 -12.14 26.40 -10.71
CA GLU A 690 -13.53 26.32 -10.22
C GLU A 690 -14.00 24.87 -10.15
N ALA A 691 -13.75 24.11 -11.22
CA ALA A 691 -14.09 22.69 -11.29
C ALA A 691 -13.36 21.88 -10.21
N VAL A 692 -12.06 22.12 -10.04
CA VAL A 692 -11.19 21.45 -9.07
C VAL A 692 -11.59 21.78 -7.61
N ALA A 693 -11.98 23.04 -7.35
CA ALA A 693 -12.45 23.46 -6.03
C ALA A 693 -13.73 22.74 -5.62
N GLY A 694 -14.70 22.64 -6.52
CA GLY A 694 -16.00 21.99 -6.27
C GLY A 694 -15.96 20.46 -6.29
N ASN A 695 -15.05 19.85 -7.07
CA ASN A 695 -14.98 18.40 -7.24
C ASN A 695 -13.74 17.81 -6.56
N SER A 696 -13.90 17.16 -5.41
CA SER A 696 -12.78 16.54 -4.69
C SER A 696 -12.04 15.47 -5.50
N GLN A 697 -12.73 14.79 -6.42
CA GLN A 697 -12.22 13.70 -7.25
C GLN A 697 -11.32 14.20 -8.40
N LEU A 698 -11.22 15.51 -8.59
CA LEU A 698 -10.18 16.12 -9.42
C LEU A 698 -8.91 16.44 -8.62
N ARG A 699 -8.86 16.09 -7.32
CA ARG A 699 -7.71 16.32 -6.44
C ARG A 699 -7.19 15.06 -5.78
N ARG A 700 -8.09 14.16 -5.36
CA ARG A 700 -7.72 12.94 -4.63
C ARG A 700 -8.81 11.87 -4.69
N PRO A 701 -8.45 10.59 -4.41
CA PRO A 701 -9.42 9.52 -4.18
C PRO A 701 -10.42 9.84 -3.07
N SER A 702 -11.55 9.12 -3.09
CA SER A 702 -12.49 9.14 -1.98
C SER A 702 -11.83 8.59 -0.71
N ILE A 703 -12.31 9.04 0.45
CA ILE A 703 -11.78 8.60 1.75
C ILE A 703 -12.73 7.56 2.31
N ALA A 704 -12.20 6.39 2.66
CA ALA A 704 -12.99 5.36 3.33
C ALA A 704 -13.50 5.88 4.67
N ALA A 705 -14.82 5.76 4.89
CA ALA A 705 -15.37 6.00 6.22
C ALA A 705 -14.83 4.95 7.22
N LYS A 706 -14.74 5.35 8.49
CA LYS A 706 -14.20 4.51 9.58
C LYS A 706 -14.89 3.13 9.65
N GLU A 707 -16.20 3.11 9.41
CA GLU A 707 -17.04 1.92 9.46
C GLU A 707 -16.96 1.05 8.18
N SER A 708 -16.32 1.53 7.10
CA SER A 708 -16.23 0.78 5.84
C SER A 708 -15.53 -0.58 6.02
N LYS A 709 -14.43 -0.61 6.79
CA LYS A 709 -13.69 -1.86 7.05
C LYS A 709 -14.54 -2.90 7.80
N GLU A 710 -15.30 -2.45 8.79
CA GLU A 710 -16.22 -3.32 9.53
C GLU A 710 -17.32 -3.86 8.62
N LEU A 711 -17.96 -2.98 7.84
CA LEU A 711 -19.03 -3.36 6.92
C LEU A 711 -18.55 -4.39 5.89
N LYS A 712 -17.37 -4.21 5.31
CA LYS A 712 -16.79 -5.17 4.35
C LYS A 712 -16.52 -6.56 4.94
N ILE A 713 -16.12 -6.64 6.21
CA ILE A 713 -15.95 -7.92 6.89
C ILE A 713 -17.31 -8.62 7.06
N LEU A 714 -18.35 -7.87 7.41
CA LEU A 714 -19.71 -8.39 7.57
C LEU A 714 -20.31 -8.84 6.23
N LEU A 715 -20.06 -8.12 5.14
CA LEU A 715 -20.51 -8.48 3.78
C LEU A 715 -20.01 -9.84 3.30
N GLY A 716 -18.93 -10.37 3.88
CA GLY A 716 -18.48 -11.74 3.60
C GLY A 716 -19.27 -12.83 4.32
N ARG A 717 -20.28 -12.47 5.13
CA ARG A 717 -21.00 -13.39 6.02
C ARG A 717 -22.53 -13.24 5.99
N MET A 718 -23.04 -12.12 5.52
CA MET A 718 -24.47 -11.79 5.50
C MET A 718 -24.79 -10.81 4.37
N SER A 719 -26.08 -10.62 4.08
CA SER A 719 -26.53 -9.69 3.04
C SER A 719 -26.23 -8.23 3.39
N PHE A 720 -26.25 -7.34 2.39
CA PHE A 720 -25.94 -5.92 2.55
C PHE A 720 -26.74 -5.24 3.67
N ASP A 721 -28.07 -5.37 3.68
CA ASP A 721 -28.91 -4.70 4.67
C ASP A 721 -28.72 -5.25 6.09
N GLU A 722 -28.46 -6.56 6.23
CA GLU A 722 -28.10 -7.17 7.51
C GLU A 722 -26.74 -6.69 8.00
N ALA A 723 -25.74 -6.68 7.11
CA ALA A 723 -24.38 -6.19 7.39
C ALA A 723 -24.41 -4.71 7.80
N PHE A 724 -25.22 -3.91 7.10
CA PHE A 724 -25.40 -2.51 7.43
C PHE A 724 -25.98 -2.36 8.84
N ARG A 725 -27.10 -3.02 9.16
CA ARG A 725 -27.74 -2.99 10.48
C ARG A 725 -26.83 -3.47 11.62
N ALA A 726 -25.97 -4.45 11.35
CA ALA A 726 -25.00 -4.97 12.31
C ALA A 726 -23.78 -4.05 12.52
N SER A 727 -23.51 -3.14 11.59
CA SER A 727 -22.33 -2.26 11.63
C SER A 727 -22.52 -1.01 12.51
N GLY A 728 -21.40 -0.38 12.90
CA GLY A 728 -21.41 0.94 13.52
C GLY A 728 -22.05 2.05 12.66
N ALA A 729 -22.15 1.85 11.34
CA ALA A 729 -22.77 2.81 10.43
C ALA A 729 -24.27 2.97 10.67
N TYR A 730 -24.97 1.88 11.04
CA TYR A 730 -26.41 1.93 11.31
C TYR A 730 -26.77 2.83 12.50
N LYS A 731 -25.93 2.84 13.55
CA LYS A 731 -26.12 3.76 14.69
C LYS A 731 -26.10 5.22 14.24
N LYS A 732 -25.18 5.58 13.34
CA LYS A 732 -25.10 6.94 12.76
C LYS A 732 -26.32 7.25 11.90
N PHE A 733 -26.74 6.29 11.08
CA PHE A 733 -27.95 6.38 10.26
C PHE A 733 -29.21 6.66 11.11
N LEU A 734 -29.39 5.91 12.22
CA LEU A 734 -30.48 6.14 13.16
C LEU A 734 -30.42 7.53 13.82
N ILE A 735 -29.24 8.00 14.23
CA ILE A 735 -29.09 9.34 14.78
C ILE A 735 -29.52 10.41 13.77
N ILE A 736 -29.17 10.24 12.50
CA ILE A 736 -29.55 11.16 11.42
C ILE A 736 -31.06 11.15 11.21
N GLN A 737 -31.69 9.97 11.19
CA GLN A 737 -33.13 9.79 11.13
C GLN A 737 -33.85 10.53 12.27
N VAL A 738 -33.41 10.30 13.51
CA VAL A 738 -33.96 10.97 14.69
C VAL A 738 -33.75 12.48 14.60
N LYS A 739 -32.53 12.94 14.32
CA LYS A 739 -32.19 14.36 14.16
C LYS A 739 -32.93 15.06 13.03
N ARG A 740 -33.59 14.34 12.12
CA ARG A 740 -34.40 14.90 11.04
C ARG A 740 -35.90 14.62 11.17
N SER A 741 -36.33 13.78 12.12
CA SER A 741 -37.73 13.47 12.37
C SER A 741 -38.56 14.73 12.64
N LYS A 742 -39.84 14.71 12.21
CA LYS A 742 -40.78 15.83 12.41
C LYS A 742 -41.04 16.09 13.91
N ALA A 743 -40.89 15.09 14.76
CA ALA A 743 -41.06 15.21 16.22
C ALA A 743 -40.09 16.20 16.88
N LEU A 744 -38.89 16.39 16.30
CA LEU A 744 -37.88 17.35 16.78
C LEU A 744 -37.92 18.69 16.03
N ALA A 745 -38.85 18.90 15.09
CA ALA A 745 -39.01 20.16 14.37
C ALA A 745 -39.30 21.38 15.29
N PRO A 746 -40.13 21.27 16.36
CA PRO A 746 -40.38 22.39 17.28
C PRO A 746 -39.11 22.86 18.00
N LEU A 747 -38.28 21.91 18.46
CA LEU A 747 -36.98 22.18 19.11
C LEU A 747 -35.96 22.84 18.18
N ARG A 748 -36.02 22.56 16.87
CA ARG A 748 -35.17 23.23 15.86
C ARG A 748 -35.64 24.65 15.57
N ALA A 749 -36.96 24.87 15.49
CA ALA A 749 -37.54 26.20 15.34
C ALA A 749 -37.19 27.10 16.55
N ALA A 750 -37.30 26.56 17.77
CA ALA A 750 -36.90 27.24 19.00
C ALA A 750 -35.39 27.59 19.02
N LYS A 751 -34.50 26.67 18.65
CA LYS A 751 -33.05 26.95 18.56
C LYS A 751 -32.68 27.98 17.49
N ARG A 752 -33.42 28.06 16.38
CA ARG A 752 -33.24 29.11 15.36
C ARG A 752 -33.72 30.48 15.86
N LEU A 753 -34.83 30.54 16.59
CA LEU A 753 -35.33 31.77 17.22
C LEU A 753 -34.37 32.31 18.29
N VAL A 754 -33.76 31.43 19.10
CA VAL A 754 -32.76 31.83 20.11
C VAL A 754 -31.46 32.35 19.46
N ARG A 755 -31.03 31.76 18.33
CA ARG A 755 -29.87 32.24 17.55
C ARG A 755 -30.12 33.54 16.78
N TRP A 756 -31.37 33.87 16.47
CA TRP A 756 -31.74 35.11 15.80
C TRP A 756 -31.87 36.28 16.80
N ARG A 757 -32.22 35.99 18.06
CA ARG A 757 -32.21 36.98 19.16
C ARG A 757 -30.83 37.26 19.77
N SER A 758 -29.79 36.58 19.30
CA SER A 758 -28.39 36.73 19.75
C SER A 758 -27.45 37.22 18.65
N LYS A 759 -28.01 37.83 17.60
CA LYS A 759 -27.28 38.61 16.59
C LYS A 759 -27.84 40.02 16.55
#